data_AF-A0A938XTG4-F1
#
_entry.id   AF-A0A938XTG4-F1
#
_cell.length_a   1.000
_cell.length_b   1.000
_cell.length_c   1.000
_cell.angle_alpha   90.00
_cell.angle_beta   90.00
_cell.angle_gamma   90.00
#
_symmetry.space_group_name_H-M   'P 1'
#
loop_
_entity.id
_entity.type
_entity.pdbx_description
1 polymer ?
#
loop_
_entity_poly.entity_id
_entity_poly.type
_entity_poly.pdbx_seq_one_letter_code
_entity_poly.pdbx_strand_id
1 'polypeptide(L)'
;MRQNNTKMLVMTILLTSLLLLVGCNQDLGNLRVEVKDEAGQNLNATITASRGGQTREKESSNGVAQFKDIPTGTYKLNVSKEGYQAITESVTLEGKNLSYEVTLKEKTYNLKLNVTNQSGENLTATAKLEGTTATHTKTITDGSATIEGLKAGDYQLSVTKDGYQSATKNITITDQNLRTSLKLAKVKSETAEQKQQQKKVDLNVKVADINENPLPATVQIKANGSVVEEKTAAQTSFKDLDSGNYTVTIKHPSYENWTKEVNLKSNTNLNAVLKGGPIGHNIFSAKQGSQTVQLSSLADNEELIVALTKLNWKQINEENIYEPRRKENQLVKEHGTNFANAERNYQVGDTKEFKLPEKVCKKGTISAELAKAGEHIYVFVGEDSYVKESDLNDLVTEFDNNIFPSLTNKKNINGKITVLLSQFTDYQMTGYFDAADLYPELGNEEPMFYINARRSGNTLLTSAAHQYQHLNFFVDKAKAGRVANDAWINQGLSQLAPQLLGYIGPASEGWSPEKGNGWVYDQDFGYLNNTSEVNLLVHDGSLPFTGAAGLFTNYLADHFGTELIYKLVTSSKGPREVIADHTGTNFNHIYLNWVTTNVTDSIEEIDNPIYNYSQFDLAKMPKLATEEASNYGVNYFKVDQSEFSIYPPEGYEGKIGVVIIKHQK
;
A
#
# COMPACT_ATOMS: atom_id res chain seq x y z
N MET A 1 -73.02 -0.76 -9.84
CA MET A 1 -71.90 -0.40 -10.74
C MET A 1 -70.60 -0.50 -9.95
N ARG A 2 -69.57 -1.04 -10.62
CA ARG A 2 -68.18 -1.29 -10.22
C ARG A 2 -67.85 -2.59 -9.46
N GLN A 3 -67.14 -3.42 -10.23
CA GLN A 3 -66.24 -4.51 -9.89
C GLN A 3 -65.31 -4.17 -8.71
N ASN A 4 -64.91 -5.21 -7.97
CA ASN A 4 -63.51 -5.60 -7.79
C ASN A 4 -63.39 -6.79 -6.81
N ASN A 5 -62.49 -7.72 -7.14
CA ASN A 5 -61.49 -8.32 -6.22
C ASN A 5 -61.97 -9.24 -5.08
N THR A 6 -61.32 -10.32 -4.61
CA THR A 6 -60.00 -10.94 -4.87
C THR A 6 -59.86 -12.20 -3.95
N LYS A 7 -59.26 -13.28 -4.49
CA LYS A 7 -58.39 -14.34 -3.89
C LYS A 7 -58.80 -15.23 -2.69
N MET A 8 -58.50 -16.53 -2.87
CA MET A 8 -57.78 -17.57 -2.05
C MET A 8 -58.53 -18.92 -2.16
N LEU A 9 -57.97 -20.14 -2.34
CA LEU A 9 -56.67 -20.74 -1.98
C LEU A 9 -56.49 -22.12 -2.72
N VAL A 10 -55.29 -22.38 -3.28
CA VAL A 10 -54.44 -23.60 -3.36
C VAL A 10 -55.01 -25.05 -3.46
N MET A 11 -54.58 -25.86 -4.47
CA MET A 11 -53.89 -27.18 -4.35
C MET A 11 -53.73 -28.01 -5.67
N THR A 12 -52.48 -28.36 -6.00
CA THR A 12 -51.92 -29.68 -6.45
C THR A 12 -52.25 -30.35 -7.83
N ILE A 13 -51.23 -30.32 -8.72
CA ILE A 13 -50.64 -31.34 -9.65
C ILE A 13 -51.47 -32.58 -10.07
N LEU A 14 -51.69 -32.80 -11.39
CA LEU A 14 -51.20 -33.99 -12.15
C LEU A 14 -51.51 -33.93 -13.68
N LEU A 15 -50.42 -34.05 -14.46
CA LEU A 15 -50.19 -34.88 -15.66
C LEU A 15 -51.22 -34.99 -16.82
N THR A 16 -50.62 -34.92 -18.03
CA THR A 16 -50.98 -35.53 -19.33
C THR A 16 -51.99 -34.83 -20.25
N SER A 17 -51.45 -34.16 -21.27
CA SER A 17 -51.98 -34.24 -22.63
C SER A 17 -50.81 -34.35 -23.62
N LEU A 18 -50.65 -35.58 -24.12
CA LEU A 18 -49.65 -36.09 -25.03
C LEU A 18 -50.03 -35.75 -26.48
N LEU A 19 -49.04 -35.25 -27.22
CA LEU A 19 -48.78 -35.30 -28.67
C LEU A 19 -49.94 -35.14 -29.67
N LEU A 20 -49.77 -34.11 -30.52
CA LEU A 20 -49.92 -34.27 -31.97
C LEU A 20 -48.57 -33.96 -32.64
N LEU A 21 -47.90 -35.03 -33.04
CA LEU A 21 -46.77 -35.07 -33.96
C LEU A 21 -47.20 -34.51 -35.33
N VAL A 22 -46.45 -33.51 -35.81
CA VAL A 22 -46.04 -33.50 -37.22
C VAL A 22 -44.52 -33.62 -37.19
N GLY A 23 -44.02 -34.68 -37.82
CA GLY A 23 -42.68 -35.21 -37.60
C GLY A 23 -41.56 -34.27 -38.03
N CYS A 24 -40.56 -34.20 -37.16
CA CYS A 24 -39.18 -34.36 -37.56
C CYS A 24 -38.48 -34.98 -36.34
N ASN A 25 -38.27 -36.30 -36.33
CA ASN A 25 -37.34 -36.93 -35.41
C ASN A 25 -35.96 -36.39 -35.84
N GLN A 26 -35.57 -35.23 -35.31
CA GLN A 26 -34.25 -34.68 -35.59
C GLN A 26 -33.30 -35.35 -34.62
N ASP A 27 -32.43 -36.20 -35.16
CA ASP A 27 -31.31 -36.73 -34.39
C ASP A 27 -30.55 -35.53 -33.79
N LEU A 28 -30.28 -35.58 -32.49
CA LEU A 28 -29.52 -34.55 -31.81
C LEU A 28 -28.06 -34.98 -31.71
N GLY A 29 -27.15 -34.02 -31.83
CA GLY A 29 -25.73 -34.23 -31.63
C GLY A 29 -25.05 -33.02 -30.97
N ASN A 30 -23.77 -33.17 -30.68
CA ASN A 30 -22.93 -32.15 -30.08
C ASN A 30 -21.87 -31.70 -31.08
N LEU A 31 -21.80 -30.39 -31.33
CA LEU A 31 -20.73 -29.78 -32.12
C LEU A 31 -19.72 -29.13 -31.18
N ARG A 32 -18.47 -29.59 -31.23
CA ARG A 32 -17.32 -28.97 -30.57
C ARG A 32 -16.53 -28.18 -31.61
N VAL A 33 -16.29 -26.91 -31.35
CA VAL A 33 -15.47 -26.04 -32.22
C VAL A 33 -14.19 -25.70 -31.46
N GLU A 34 -13.05 -26.03 -32.06
CA GLU A 34 -11.72 -25.58 -31.62
C GLU A 34 -11.32 -24.36 -32.46
N VAL A 35 -10.83 -23.30 -31.83
CA VAL A 35 -10.38 -22.08 -32.51
C VAL A 35 -8.91 -21.86 -32.17
N LYS A 36 -8.07 -21.75 -33.19
CA LYS A 36 -6.62 -21.52 -33.08
C LYS A 36 -6.18 -20.36 -33.97
N ASP A 37 -5.00 -19.82 -33.73
CA ASP A 37 -4.32 -18.91 -34.67
C ASP A 37 -3.43 -19.67 -35.67
N GLU A 38 -2.84 -18.96 -36.64
CA GLU A 38 -1.90 -19.54 -37.62
C GLU A 38 -0.62 -20.14 -36.97
N ALA A 39 -0.33 -19.83 -35.70
CA ALA A 39 0.77 -20.39 -34.92
C ALA A 39 0.37 -21.64 -34.10
N GLY A 40 -0.91 -22.03 -34.12
CA GLY A 40 -1.46 -23.18 -33.40
C GLY A 40 -1.85 -22.88 -31.94
N GLN A 41 -1.84 -21.62 -31.50
CA GLN A 41 -2.29 -21.22 -30.16
C GLN A 41 -3.82 -21.16 -30.09
N ASN A 42 -4.39 -21.68 -29.00
CA ASN A 42 -5.83 -21.64 -28.76
C ASN A 42 -6.34 -20.20 -28.56
N LEU A 43 -7.47 -19.85 -29.19
CA LEU A 43 -8.07 -18.51 -29.14
C LEU A 43 -9.49 -18.51 -28.57
N ASN A 44 -9.75 -17.68 -27.56
CA ASN A 44 -11.12 -17.36 -27.16
C ASN A 44 -11.75 -16.42 -28.20
N ALA A 45 -12.85 -16.86 -28.82
CA ALA A 45 -13.54 -16.20 -29.92
C ALA A 45 -15.05 -16.42 -29.82
N THR A 46 -15.83 -15.54 -30.45
CA THR A 46 -17.27 -15.68 -30.61
C THR A 46 -17.56 -16.65 -31.75
N ILE A 47 -18.35 -17.69 -31.50
CA ILE A 47 -18.80 -18.65 -32.51
C ILE A 47 -20.32 -18.58 -32.62
N THR A 48 -20.80 -18.29 -33.82
CA THR A 48 -22.22 -18.28 -34.17
C THR A 48 -22.52 -19.43 -35.11
N ALA A 49 -23.33 -20.40 -34.67
CA ALA A 49 -23.81 -21.51 -35.49
C ALA A 49 -25.26 -21.25 -35.94
N SER A 50 -25.48 -21.15 -37.25
CA SER A 50 -26.79 -20.79 -37.83
C SER A 50 -27.31 -21.87 -38.78
N ARG A 51 -28.60 -22.23 -38.65
CA ARG A 51 -29.28 -23.22 -39.49
C ARG A 51 -30.77 -22.90 -39.59
N GLY A 52 -31.31 -22.82 -40.81
CA GLY A 52 -32.75 -22.67 -41.05
C GLY A 52 -33.37 -21.41 -40.39
N GLY A 53 -32.60 -20.31 -40.31
CA GLY A 53 -33.02 -19.07 -39.64
C GLY A 53 -32.84 -19.07 -38.12
N GLN A 54 -32.51 -20.20 -37.49
CA GLN A 54 -32.15 -20.28 -36.08
C GLN A 54 -30.65 -20.04 -35.90
N THR A 55 -30.29 -19.32 -34.84
CA THR A 55 -28.90 -18.96 -34.55
C THR A 55 -28.58 -19.27 -33.09
N ARG A 56 -27.44 -19.91 -32.83
CA ARG A 56 -26.87 -20.09 -31.49
C ARG A 56 -25.48 -19.47 -31.46
N GLU A 57 -25.22 -18.67 -30.43
CA GLU A 57 -23.92 -18.03 -30.22
C GLU A 57 -23.28 -18.55 -28.94
N LYS A 58 -21.95 -18.69 -28.95
CA LYS A 58 -21.17 -19.08 -27.79
C LYS A 58 -19.77 -18.51 -27.85
N GLU A 59 -19.26 -18.04 -26.72
CA GLU A 59 -17.84 -17.74 -26.53
C GLU A 59 -17.07 -19.04 -26.23
N SER A 60 -15.91 -19.22 -26.89
CA SER A 60 -15.00 -20.31 -26.56
C SER A 60 -14.18 -20.01 -25.29
N SER A 61 -13.84 -21.08 -24.55
CA SER A 61 -12.92 -21.03 -23.41
C SER A 61 -11.74 -21.96 -23.67
N ASN A 62 -10.52 -21.45 -23.52
CA ASN A 62 -9.28 -22.10 -23.95
C ASN A 62 -9.36 -22.61 -25.40
N GLY A 63 -9.91 -21.79 -26.30
CA GLY A 63 -10.08 -22.16 -27.71
C GLY A 63 -11.23 -23.13 -27.99
N VAL A 64 -12.01 -23.58 -27.01
CA VAL A 64 -13.05 -24.60 -27.22
C VAL A 64 -14.45 -24.07 -26.92
N ALA A 65 -15.38 -24.22 -27.86
CA ALA A 65 -16.82 -24.06 -27.65
C ALA A 65 -17.57 -25.37 -27.93
N GLN A 66 -18.67 -25.61 -27.21
CA GLN A 66 -19.51 -26.79 -27.41
C GLN A 66 -20.99 -26.40 -27.51
N PHE A 67 -21.63 -26.77 -28.62
CA PHE A 67 -23.07 -26.69 -28.83
C PHE A 67 -23.64 -28.09 -28.59
N LYS A 68 -24.37 -28.26 -27.48
CA LYS A 68 -24.94 -29.54 -27.09
C LYS A 68 -26.39 -29.69 -27.53
N ASP A 69 -26.78 -30.93 -27.80
CA ASP A 69 -28.15 -31.33 -28.14
C ASP A 69 -28.76 -30.46 -29.26
N ILE A 70 -27.98 -30.25 -30.33
CA ILE A 70 -28.42 -29.53 -31.54
C ILE A 70 -28.81 -30.52 -32.63
N PRO A 71 -29.88 -30.24 -33.42
CA PRO A 71 -30.26 -31.09 -34.54
C PRO A 71 -29.17 -31.39 -35.57
N THR A 72 -29.03 -32.64 -36.00
CA THR A 72 -28.15 -33.04 -37.11
C THR A 72 -28.52 -32.31 -38.40
N GLY A 73 -27.50 -31.89 -39.14
CA GLY A 73 -27.62 -31.11 -40.37
C GLY A 73 -26.50 -30.09 -40.55
N THR A 74 -26.59 -29.31 -41.63
CA THR A 74 -25.57 -28.32 -41.99
C THR A 74 -25.80 -26.99 -41.27
N TYR A 75 -24.79 -26.54 -40.53
CA TYR A 75 -24.72 -25.25 -39.86
C TYR A 75 -23.74 -24.34 -40.59
N LYS A 76 -24.11 -23.08 -40.76
CA LYS A 76 -23.19 -22.01 -41.14
C LYS A 76 -22.58 -21.44 -39.86
N LEU A 77 -21.29 -21.70 -39.66
CA LEU A 77 -20.48 -21.15 -38.59
C LEU A 77 -19.94 -19.79 -39.00
N ASN A 78 -20.06 -18.80 -38.13
CA ASN A 78 -19.29 -17.57 -38.18
C ASN A 78 -18.40 -17.54 -36.93
N VAL A 79 -17.10 -17.48 -37.12
CA VAL A 79 -16.12 -17.41 -36.03
C VAL A 79 -15.42 -16.07 -36.12
N SER A 80 -15.55 -15.26 -35.08
CA SER A 80 -15.01 -13.90 -35.04
C SER A 80 -14.30 -13.62 -33.74
N LYS A 81 -13.16 -12.94 -33.85
CA LYS A 81 -12.40 -12.39 -32.73
C LYS A 81 -11.89 -11.01 -33.14
N GLU A 82 -11.97 -10.05 -32.23
CA GLU A 82 -11.37 -8.73 -32.45
C GLU A 82 -9.88 -8.86 -32.77
N GLY A 83 -9.38 -8.09 -33.74
CA GLY A 83 -8.01 -8.20 -34.25
C GLY A 83 -7.76 -9.32 -35.27
N TYR A 84 -8.72 -10.21 -35.52
CA TYR A 84 -8.61 -11.31 -36.50
C TYR A 84 -9.59 -11.16 -37.67
N GLN A 85 -9.29 -11.81 -38.78
CA GLN A 85 -10.20 -11.97 -39.92
C GLN A 85 -11.28 -12.98 -39.56
N ALA A 86 -12.55 -12.56 -39.55
CA ALA A 86 -13.66 -13.46 -39.28
C ALA A 86 -13.81 -14.49 -40.41
N ILE A 87 -14.09 -15.74 -40.03
CA ILE A 87 -14.29 -16.85 -40.96
C ILE A 87 -15.75 -17.26 -40.96
N THR A 88 -16.27 -17.58 -42.14
CA THR A 88 -17.62 -18.13 -42.30
C THR A 88 -17.56 -19.41 -43.11
N GLU A 89 -17.94 -20.53 -42.50
CA GLU A 89 -17.83 -21.88 -43.07
C GLU A 89 -19.11 -22.69 -42.84
N SER A 90 -19.33 -23.71 -43.66
CA SER A 90 -20.45 -24.64 -43.50
C SER A 90 -19.93 -25.95 -42.92
N VAL A 91 -20.51 -26.40 -41.80
CA VAL A 91 -20.19 -27.66 -41.13
C VAL A 91 -21.44 -28.55 -41.09
N THR A 92 -21.31 -29.83 -41.44
CA THR A 92 -22.42 -30.78 -41.40
C THR A 92 -22.26 -31.73 -40.21
N LEU A 93 -23.22 -31.69 -39.28
CA LEU A 93 -23.31 -32.61 -38.15
C LEU A 93 -24.16 -33.82 -38.54
N GLU A 94 -23.53 -34.96 -38.85
CA GLU A 94 -24.22 -36.18 -39.32
C GLU A 94 -24.47 -37.22 -38.21
N GLY A 95 -23.94 -37.02 -37.00
CA GLY A 95 -24.03 -37.99 -35.90
C GLY A 95 -23.98 -37.36 -34.50
N LYS A 96 -23.76 -38.18 -33.46
CA LYS A 96 -23.86 -37.75 -32.05
C LYS A 96 -22.84 -36.69 -31.63
N ASN A 97 -21.62 -36.71 -32.17
CA ASN A 97 -20.56 -35.77 -31.82
C ASN A 97 -19.74 -35.41 -33.07
N LEU A 98 -19.41 -34.13 -33.25
CA LEU A 98 -18.46 -33.64 -34.25
C LEU A 98 -17.49 -32.65 -33.59
N SER A 99 -16.20 -32.77 -33.91
CA SER A 99 -15.19 -31.77 -33.57
C SER A 99 -14.71 -31.09 -34.84
N TYR A 100 -14.71 -29.76 -34.86
CA TYR A 100 -14.31 -28.95 -36.01
C TYR A 100 -13.30 -27.90 -35.58
N GLU A 101 -12.19 -27.79 -36.31
CA GLU A 101 -11.13 -26.81 -36.02
C GLU A 101 -11.22 -25.64 -36.99
N VAL A 102 -11.12 -24.43 -36.46
CA VAL A 102 -11.09 -23.17 -37.21
C VAL A 102 -9.80 -22.44 -36.88
N THR A 103 -9.03 -22.06 -37.91
CA THR A 103 -7.81 -21.26 -37.76
C THR A 103 -8.09 -19.82 -38.15
N LEU A 104 -8.03 -18.88 -37.21
CA LEU A 104 -8.19 -17.45 -37.49
C LEU A 104 -6.85 -16.80 -37.84
N LYS A 105 -6.87 -15.94 -38.85
CA LYS A 105 -5.72 -15.12 -39.26
C LYS A 105 -5.76 -13.73 -38.63
N GLU A 106 -4.68 -13.30 -38.00
CA GLU A 106 -4.56 -11.93 -37.49
C GLU A 106 -4.67 -10.90 -38.62
N LYS A 107 -5.34 -9.77 -38.34
CA LYS A 107 -5.35 -8.62 -39.24
C LYS A 107 -4.02 -7.88 -39.11
N THR A 108 -3.42 -7.56 -40.26
CA THR A 108 -2.21 -6.74 -40.34
C THR A 108 -2.41 -5.58 -41.30
N TYR A 109 -1.63 -4.53 -41.10
CA TYR A 109 -1.74 -3.24 -41.77
C TYR A 109 -0.37 -2.75 -42.23
N ASN A 110 -0.39 -1.85 -43.21
CA ASN A 110 0.79 -1.26 -43.80
C ASN A 110 0.81 0.24 -43.53
N LEU A 111 2.00 0.77 -43.19
CA LEU A 111 2.27 2.19 -43.06
C LEU A 111 3.16 2.65 -44.22
N LYS A 112 2.62 3.51 -45.09
CA LYS A 112 3.38 4.15 -46.17
C LYS A 112 3.94 5.50 -45.71
N LEU A 113 5.26 5.63 -45.71
CA LEU A 113 6.01 6.81 -45.31
C LEU A 113 6.47 7.61 -46.52
N ASN A 114 6.37 8.94 -46.44
CA ASN A 114 7.02 9.85 -47.39
C ASN A 114 7.87 10.86 -46.63
N VAL A 115 9.15 10.97 -46.95
CA VAL A 115 10.10 11.83 -46.25
C VAL A 115 10.77 12.77 -47.23
N THR A 116 10.61 14.07 -46.99
CA THR A 116 11.18 15.14 -47.81
C THR A 116 11.98 16.11 -46.95
N ASN A 117 12.81 16.96 -47.56
CA ASN A 117 13.32 18.14 -46.87
C ASN A 117 12.29 19.28 -46.87
N GLN A 118 12.61 20.40 -46.22
CA GLN A 118 11.73 21.59 -46.20
C GLN A 118 11.42 22.17 -47.59
N SER A 119 12.32 21.99 -48.57
CA SER A 119 12.12 22.37 -49.98
C SER A 119 11.33 21.35 -50.81
N GLY A 120 10.94 20.20 -50.23
CA GLY A 120 10.14 19.18 -50.91
C GLY A 120 10.93 18.12 -51.69
N GLU A 121 12.26 18.11 -51.59
CA GLU A 121 13.11 17.07 -52.18
C GLU A 121 13.01 15.77 -51.39
N ASN A 122 12.90 14.64 -52.08
CA ASN A 122 12.86 13.30 -51.48
C ASN A 122 14.17 12.97 -50.76
N LEU A 123 14.07 12.37 -49.57
CA LEU A 123 15.24 12.02 -48.75
C LEU A 123 15.41 10.51 -48.60
N THR A 124 16.65 10.03 -48.78
CA THR A 124 17.07 8.73 -48.25
C THR A 124 17.38 8.88 -46.76
N ALA A 125 16.66 8.15 -45.90
CA ALA A 125 16.68 8.27 -44.44
C ALA A 125 16.38 6.92 -43.78
N THR A 126 16.51 6.83 -42.46
CA THR A 126 16.12 5.64 -41.69
C THR A 126 14.87 5.95 -40.89
N ALA A 127 13.83 5.14 -41.02
CA ALA A 127 12.65 5.18 -40.17
C ALA A 127 12.70 4.06 -39.13
N LYS A 128 12.39 4.40 -37.88
CA LYS A 128 12.16 3.46 -36.79
C LYS A 128 10.74 3.68 -36.26
N LEU A 129 9.94 2.62 -36.24
CA LEU A 129 8.57 2.62 -35.76
C LEU A 129 8.48 1.71 -34.53
N GLU A 130 8.27 2.30 -33.37
CA GLU A 130 8.25 1.62 -32.07
C GLU A 130 6.81 1.46 -31.59
N GLY A 131 6.38 0.22 -31.34
CA GLY A 131 5.13 -0.10 -30.67
C GLY A 131 5.39 -0.95 -29.42
N THR A 132 4.35 -1.22 -28.63
CA THR A 132 4.43 -1.91 -27.33
C THR A 132 5.13 -3.28 -27.38
N THR A 133 4.95 -4.03 -28.46
CA THR A 133 5.42 -5.43 -28.59
C THR A 133 6.47 -5.63 -29.67
N ALA A 134 6.71 -4.65 -30.54
CA ALA A 134 7.62 -4.78 -31.67
C ALA A 134 8.19 -3.44 -32.12
N THR A 135 9.46 -3.47 -32.57
CA THR A 135 10.12 -2.34 -33.21
C THR A 135 10.43 -2.71 -34.67
N HIS A 136 10.03 -1.84 -35.59
CA HIS A 136 10.31 -1.99 -37.01
C HIS A 136 11.31 -0.93 -37.45
N THR A 137 12.36 -1.34 -38.16
CA THR A 137 13.31 -0.41 -38.78
C THR A 137 13.25 -0.56 -40.29
N LYS A 138 13.15 0.54 -41.02
CA LYS A 138 13.06 0.55 -42.48
C LYS A 138 13.88 1.67 -43.06
N THR A 139 14.75 1.34 -44.01
CA THR A 139 15.42 2.34 -44.84
C THR A 139 14.42 2.93 -45.83
N ILE A 140 14.35 4.25 -45.86
CA ILE A 140 13.61 5.04 -46.83
C ILE A 140 14.57 5.34 -47.97
N THR A 141 14.19 4.96 -49.20
CA THR A 141 14.96 5.21 -50.42
C THR A 141 14.13 6.09 -51.32
N ASP A 142 14.73 7.13 -51.88
CA ASP A 142 14.03 8.11 -52.74
C ASP A 142 12.75 8.65 -52.08
N GLY A 143 12.82 8.98 -50.79
CA GLY A 143 11.75 9.64 -50.06
C GLY A 143 10.52 8.78 -49.77
N SER A 144 10.45 7.51 -50.13
CA SER A 144 9.29 6.65 -49.84
C SER A 144 9.68 5.28 -49.27
N ALA A 145 8.89 4.77 -48.32
CA ALA A 145 8.98 3.40 -47.82
C ALA A 145 7.63 2.89 -47.35
N THR A 146 7.47 1.56 -47.31
CA THR A 146 6.32 0.91 -46.67
C THR A 146 6.84 0.00 -45.55
N ILE A 147 6.25 0.12 -44.37
CA ILE A 147 6.39 -0.83 -43.26
C ILE A 147 5.13 -1.69 -43.27
N GLU A 148 5.30 -3.01 -43.38
CA GLU A 148 4.22 -3.97 -43.58
C GLU A 148 4.05 -4.87 -42.35
N GLY A 149 2.90 -5.53 -42.21
CA GLY A 149 2.69 -6.52 -41.16
C GLY A 149 2.40 -5.93 -39.77
N LEU A 150 1.97 -4.66 -39.69
CA LEU A 150 1.71 -3.97 -38.43
C LEU A 150 0.37 -4.40 -37.83
N LYS A 151 0.32 -4.61 -36.52
CA LYS A 151 -0.95 -4.84 -35.80
C LYS A 151 -1.66 -3.51 -35.55
N ALA A 152 -2.93 -3.57 -35.14
CA ALA A 152 -3.61 -2.40 -34.61
C ALA A 152 -2.94 -1.95 -33.30
N GLY A 153 -2.78 -0.64 -33.10
CA GLY A 153 -2.13 -0.07 -31.93
C GLY A 153 -1.51 1.30 -32.17
N ASP A 154 -0.98 1.86 -31.10
CA ASP A 154 -0.26 3.14 -31.11
C ASP A 154 1.24 2.90 -31.31
N TYR A 155 1.81 3.66 -32.23
CA TYR A 155 3.23 3.60 -32.59
C TYR A 155 3.86 4.99 -32.54
N GLN A 156 5.13 5.05 -32.14
CA GLN A 156 5.96 6.24 -32.31
C GLN A 156 6.89 6.04 -33.52
N LEU A 157 6.71 6.88 -34.53
CA LEU A 157 7.60 6.94 -35.69
C LEU A 157 8.72 7.95 -35.42
N SER A 158 9.97 7.55 -35.60
CA SER A 158 11.14 8.43 -35.67
C SER A 158 11.84 8.27 -37.02
N VAL A 159 12.25 9.39 -37.61
CA VAL A 159 13.02 9.40 -38.87
C VAL A 159 14.31 10.18 -38.68
N THR A 160 15.42 9.55 -39.04
CA THR A 160 16.78 10.09 -38.90
C THR A 160 17.52 10.11 -40.24
N LYS A 161 18.26 11.19 -40.49
CA LYS A 161 19.16 11.32 -41.63
C LYS A 161 20.35 12.21 -41.24
N ASP A 162 21.55 11.78 -41.57
CA ASP A 162 22.76 12.57 -41.32
C ASP A 162 22.69 13.96 -41.97
N GLY A 163 23.05 14.99 -41.20
CA GLY A 163 22.96 16.39 -41.61
C GLY A 163 21.55 17.00 -41.55
N TYR A 164 20.57 16.29 -41.00
CA TYR A 164 19.19 16.76 -40.81
C TYR A 164 18.74 16.55 -39.34
N GLN A 165 17.87 17.43 -38.85
CA GLN A 165 17.19 17.23 -37.56
C GLN A 165 16.24 16.04 -37.66
N SER A 166 16.25 15.16 -36.66
CA SER A 166 15.31 14.04 -36.57
C SER A 166 13.88 14.55 -36.39
N ALA A 167 12.92 13.81 -36.92
CA ALA A 167 11.50 14.11 -36.75
C ALA A 167 10.78 12.90 -36.14
N THR A 168 9.88 13.18 -35.20
CA THR A 168 9.02 12.16 -34.58
C THR A 168 7.55 12.44 -34.84
N LYS A 169 6.73 11.39 -34.87
CA LYS A 169 5.29 11.47 -35.04
C LYS A 169 4.59 10.25 -34.45
N ASN A 170 3.51 10.45 -33.69
CA ASN A 170 2.65 9.36 -33.24
C ASN A 170 1.75 8.87 -34.39
N ILE A 171 1.59 7.57 -34.52
CA ILE A 171 0.81 6.88 -35.54
C ILE A 171 -0.10 5.87 -34.85
N THR A 172 -1.41 6.04 -34.97
CA THR A 172 -2.41 5.09 -34.43
C THR A 172 -2.99 4.29 -35.58
N ILE A 173 -2.76 2.98 -35.60
CA ILE A 173 -3.35 2.05 -36.56
C ILE A 173 -4.57 1.41 -35.91
N THR A 174 -5.75 1.62 -36.48
CA THR A 174 -6.99 1.02 -35.98
C THR A 174 -7.37 -0.20 -36.81
N ASP A 175 -7.76 0.02 -38.06
CA ASP A 175 -8.42 -0.97 -38.90
C ASP A 175 -8.13 -0.80 -40.39
N GLN A 176 -7.19 0.07 -40.75
CA GLN A 176 -6.82 0.36 -42.13
C GLN A 176 -5.34 0.71 -42.30
N ASN A 177 -4.83 0.52 -43.51
CA ASN A 177 -3.50 0.97 -43.92
C ASN A 177 -3.40 2.50 -43.83
N LEU A 178 -2.26 3.01 -43.41
CA LEU A 178 -2.05 4.44 -43.23
C LEU A 178 -0.98 4.99 -44.16
N ARG A 179 -1.11 6.27 -44.48
CA ARG A 179 -0.06 7.06 -45.13
C ARG A 179 0.28 8.27 -44.29
N THR A 180 1.56 8.52 -44.09
CA THR A 180 2.03 9.74 -43.42
C THR A 180 3.20 10.35 -44.19
N SER A 181 3.46 11.61 -43.91
CA SER A 181 4.64 12.33 -44.41
C SER A 181 5.35 13.09 -43.29
N LEU A 182 6.66 13.19 -43.41
CA LEU A 182 7.54 13.96 -42.53
C LEU A 182 8.46 14.84 -43.37
N LYS A 183 8.70 16.06 -42.89
CA LYS A 183 9.69 16.97 -43.46
C LYS A 183 10.86 17.10 -42.50
N LEU A 184 12.07 16.84 -42.97
CA LEU A 184 13.29 17.05 -42.18
C LEU A 184 13.91 18.41 -42.49
N ALA A 185 14.32 19.13 -41.45
CA ALA A 185 15.08 20.36 -41.59
C ALA A 185 16.57 20.03 -41.67
N LYS A 186 17.27 20.57 -42.67
CA LYS A 186 18.73 20.44 -42.74
C LYS A 186 19.33 21.15 -41.54
N VAL A 187 20.27 20.52 -40.85
CA VAL A 187 21.02 21.18 -39.79
C VAL A 187 21.79 22.31 -40.46
N LYS A 188 21.43 23.56 -40.18
CA LYS A 188 22.17 24.72 -40.71
C LYS A 188 23.57 24.62 -40.12
N SER A 189 24.58 24.62 -41.00
CA SER A 189 25.97 24.83 -40.56
C SER A 189 26.01 26.22 -39.93
N GLU A 190 26.34 26.28 -38.66
CA GLU A 190 26.44 27.54 -37.93
C GLU A 190 27.74 28.25 -38.34
N THR A 191 27.59 29.47 -38.82
CA THR A 191 28.68 30.44 -38.96
C THR A 191 29.20 30.83 -37.58
N ALA A 192 30.50 31.10 -37.52
CA ALA A 192 31.33 31.31 -36.33
C ALA A 192 30.94 32.47 -35.37
N GLU A 193 29.77 33.09 -35.53
CA GLU A 193 29.32 34.26 -34.75
C GLU A 193 28.30 33.92 -33.65
N GLN A 194 27.84 32.67 -33.52
CA GLN A 194 27.04 32.21 -32.37
C GLN A 194 27.88 31.40 -31.36
N LYS A 195 29.03 31.94 -30.92
CA LYS A 195 29.54 31.63 -29.58
C LYS A 195 28.80 32.49 -28.55
N GLN A 196 27.48 32.34 -28.45
CA GLN A 196 26.78 32.74 -27.24
C GLN A 196 26.82 31.55 -26.29
N GLN A 197 27.74 31.67 -25.32
CA GLN A 197 27.81 30.96 -24.05
C GLN A 197 26.71 29.90 -23.88
N GLN A 198 27.03 28.65 -24.22
CA GLN A 198 26.17 27.49 -23.98
C GLN A 198 25.72 27.58 -22.53
N LYS A 199 24.44 27.89 -22.31
CA LYS A 199 23.95 28.14 -20.96
C LYS A 199 24.01 26.81 -20.25
N LYS A 200 24.92 26.71 -19.28
CA LYS A 200 25.01 25.56 -18.39
C LYS A 200 23.75 25.51 -17.53
N VAL A 201 23.11 24.35 -17.50
CA VAL A 201 21.84 24.11 -16.80
C VAL A 201 21.90 22.77 -16.09
N ASP A 202 21.12 22.66 -15.02
CA ASP A 202 21.02 21.43 -14.23
C ASP A 202 19.73 20.68 -14.55
N LEU A 203 19.80 19.36 -14.60
CA LEU A 203 18.65 18.47 -14.64
C LEU A 203 18.59 17.68 -13.33
N ASN A 204 17.56 17.93 -12.52
CA ASN A 204 17.26 17.14 -11.34
C ASN A 204 16.21 16.10 -11.68
N VAL A 205 16.47 14.84 -11.37
CA VAL A 205 15.55 13.72 -11.61
C VAL A 205 15.15 13.11 -10.28
N LYS A 206 13.84 12.94 -10.08
CA LYS A 206 13.26 12.13 -9.02
C LYS A 206 12.57 10.93 -9.64
N VAL A 207 12.80 9.75 -9.09
CA VAL A 207 12.25 8.48 -9.55
C VAL A 207 11.40 7.90 -8.42
N ALA A 208 10.17 7.55 -8.76
CA ALA A 208 9.25 6.88 -7.87
C ALA A 208 8.64 5.63 -8.52
N ASP A 209 8.18 4.69 -7.70
CA ASP A 209 7.33 3.59 -8.15
C ASP A 209 5.86 4.08 -8.34
N ILE A 210 4.99 3.17 -8.77
CA ILE A 210 3.56 3.47 -8.99
C ILE A 210 2.79 3.81 -7.71
N ASN A 211 3.37 3.51 -6.55
CA ASN A 211 2.85 3.82 -5.22
C ASN A 211 3.37 5.18 -4.71
N GLU A 212 4.05 5.95 -5.56
CA GLU A 212 4.68 7.24 -5.28
C GLU A 212 5.84 7.17 -4.28
N ASN A 213 6.40 5.97 -4.06
CA ASN A 213 7.54 5.79 -3.18
C ASN A 213 8.87 6.04 -3.91
N PRO A 214 9.86 6.69 -3.27
CA PRO A 214 11.19 6.87 -3.87
C PRO A 214 11.81 5.54 -4.31
N LEU A 215 12.17 5.42 -5.58
CA LEU A 215 12.67 4.16 -6.16
C LEU A 215 14.09 4.35 -6.71
N PRO A 216 15.13 3.83 -6.04
CA PRO A 216 16.49 3.83 -6.58
C PRO A 216 16.56 3.08 -7.91
N ALA A 217 16.78 3.80 -9.01
CA ALA A 217 16.88 3.24 -10.35
C ALA A 217 18.03 3.87 -11.12
N THR A 218 18.51 3.17 -12.16
CA THR A 218 19.57 3.66 -13.02
C THR A 218 19.00 4.70 -13.99
N VAL A 219 19.36 5.97 -13.79
CA VAL A 219 19.00 7.12 -14.62
C VAL A 219 20.14 7.42 -15.58
N GLN A 220 19.86 7.28 -16.87
CA GLN A 220 20.81 7.50 -17.96
C GLN A 220 20.37 8.71 -18.80
N ILE A 221 21.26 9.68 -18.96
CA ILE A 221 21.02 10.83 -19.86
C ILE A 221 21.81 10.65 -21.16
N LYS A 222 21.15 10.87 -22.30
CA LYS A 222 21.76 10.76 -23.63
C LYS A 222 21.63 12.06 -24.40
N ALA A 223 22.70 12.45 -25.06
CA ALA A 223 22.70 13.53 -26.05
C ALA A 223 23.08 12.93 -27.40
N ASN A 224 22.29 13.22 -28.45
CA ASN A 224 22.49 12.67 -29.81
C ASN A 224 22.61 11.13 -29.84
N GLY A 225 21.91 10.43 -28.95
CA GLY A 225 21.92 8.97 -28.84
C GLY A 225 23.09 8.37 -28.04
N SER A 226 24.11 9.16 -27.69
CA SER A 226 25.23 8.73 -26.85
C SER A 226 24.97 9.06 -25.38
N VAL A 227 25.36 8.14 -24.49
CA VAL A 227 25.26 8.33 -23.03
C VAL A 227 26.24 9.42 -22.61
N VAL A 228 25.71 10.45 -21.94
CA VAL A 228 26.51 11.55 -21.39
C VAL A 228 26.92 11.21 -19.96
N GLU A 229 25.97 10.77 -19.15
CA GLU A 229 26.18 10.42 -17.75
C GLU A 229 25.09 9.43 -17.29
N GLU A 230 25.41 8.64 -16.28
CA GLU A 230 24.50 7.66 -15.67
C GLU A 230 24.69 7.65 -14.15
N LYS A 231 23.59 7.58 -13.40
CA LYS A 231 23.58 7.51 -11.93
C LYS A 231 22.47 6.60 -11.45
N THR A 232 22.70 5.92 -10.32
CA THR A 232 21.67 5.10 -9.67
C THR A 232 21.29 5.74 -8.33
N ALA A 233 20.08 6.30 -8.26
CA ALA A 233 19.51 6.88 -7.05
C ALA A 233 18.01 7.16 -7.26
N ALA A 234 17.24 7.24 -6.18
CA ALA A 234 15.85 7.68 -6.25
C ALA A 234 15.73 9.19 -6.54
N GLN A 235 16.76 9.95 -6.21
CA GLN A 235 16.87 11.36 -6.56
C GLN A 235 18.32 11.68 -6.95
N THR A 236 18.52 12.35 -8.08
CA THR A 236 19.86 12.71 -8.57
C THR A 236 19.84 14.01 -9.37
N SER A 237 21.03 14.61 -9.52
CA SER A 237 21.24 15.84 -10.30
C SER A 237 22.36 15.64 -11.30
N PHE A 238 22.10 16.01 -12.55
CA PHE A 238 23.09 16.14 -13.61
C PHE A 238 23.37 17.63 -13.78
N LYS A 239 24.58 18.05 -13.42
CA LYS A 239 24.96 19.46 -13.35
C LYS A 239 25.75 19.88 -14.57
N ASP A 240 25.75 21.18 -14.84
CA ASP A 240 26.59 21.80 -15.89
C ASP A 240 26.38 21.18 -17.29
N LEU A 241 25.14 20.76 -17.58
CA LEU A 241 24.74 20.29 -18.90
C LEU A 241 24.62 21.47 -19.86
N ASP A 242 24.98 21.26 -21.12
CA ASP A 242 24.71 22.25 -22.15
C ASP A 242 23.20 22.38 -22.39
N SER A 243 22.69 23.59 -22.58
CA SER A 243 21.30 23.76 -23.00
C SER A 243 21.07 23.04 -24.34
N GLY A 244 20.05 22.18 -24.42
CA GLY A 244 19.84 21.31 -25.59
C GLY A 244 18.83 20.19 -25.36
N ASN A 245 18.68 19.30 -26.34
CA ASN A 245 17.81 18.13 -26.24
C ASN A 245 18.56 16.94 -25.65
N TYR A 246 17.93 16.27 -24.70
CA TYR A 246 18.42 15.06 -24.06
C TYR A 246 17.32 14.00 -24.00
N THR A 247 17.70 12.74 -24.16
CA THR A 247 16.85 11.60 -23.82
C THR A 247 17.20 11.15 -22.41
N VAL A 248 16.21 11.08 -21.52
CA VAL A 248 16.36 10.49 -20.19
C VAL A 248 15.77 9.08 -20.23
N THR A 249 16.56 8.06 -19.93
CA THR A 249 16.11 6.67 -19.79
C THR A 249 16.33 6.22 -18.36
N ILE A 250 15.32 5.59 -17.74
CA ILE A 250 15.41 5.06 -16.39
C ILE A 250 15.12 3.56 -16.44
N LYS A 251 16.00 2.78 -15.80
CA LYS A 251 15.93 1.32 -15.78
C LYS A 251 15.98 0.79 -14.37
N HIS A 252 15.15 -0.20 -14.09
CA HIS A 252 15.16 -1.00 -12.88
C HIS A 252 14.82 -2.45 -13.24
N PRO A 253 15.46 -3.48 -12.67
CA PRO A 253 15.21 -4.88 -13.05
C PRO A 253 13.74 -5.31 -12.97
N SER A 254 13.06 -4.91 -11.89
CA SER A 254 11.67 -5.30 -11.59
C SER A 254 10.58 -4.36 -12.14
N TYR A 255 10.94 -3.29 -12.85
CA TYR A 255 9.97 -2.31 -13.37
C TYR A 255 10.17 -2.08 -14.87
N GLU A 256 9.13 -1.56 -15.52
CA GLU A 256 9.17 -1.19 -16.92
C GLU A 256 10.18 -0.06 -17.17
N ASN A 257 10.88 -0.12 -18.31
CA ASN A 257 11.79 0.94 -18.73
C ASN A 257 11.01 2.24 -18.97
N TRP A 258 11.50 3.33 -18.40
CA TRP A 258 10.91 4.65 -18.58
C TRP A 258 11.81 5.49 -19.49
N THR A 259 11.26 6.21 -20.48
CA THR A 259 12.06 7.08 -21.37
C THR A 259 11.29 8.36 -21.73
N LYS A 260 11.99 9.50 -21.72
CA LYS A 260 11.43 10.80 -22.08
C LYS A 260 12.47 11.72 -22.72
N GLU A 261 12.05 12.40 -23.78
CA GLU A 261 12.80 13.52 -24.38
C GLU A 261 12.61 14.81 -23.57
N VAL A 262 13.70 15.50 -23.27
CA VAL A 262 13.73 16.73 -22.48
C VAL A 262 14.56 17.80 -23.20
N ASN A 263 13.97 18.97 -23.43
CA ASN A 263 14.68 20.14 -23.96
C ASN A 263 15.06 21.07 -22.78
N LEU A 264 16.34 21.11 -22.44
CA LEU A 264 16.87 21.89 -21.33
C LEU A 264 17.19 23.33 -21.79
N LYS A 265 16.38 24.30 -21.34
CA LYS A 265 16.60 25.75 -21.54
C LYS A 265 17.00 26.49 -20.25
N SER A 266 16.73 25.86 -19.12
CA SER A 266 17.00 26.32 -17.75
C SER A 266 17.10 25.09 -16.84
N ASN A 267 17.45 25.30 -15.58
CA ASN A 267 17.39 24.25 -14.58
C ASN A 267 16.00 23.62 -14.58
N THR A 268 15.95 22.29 -14.67
CA THR A 268 14.72 21.52 -14.90
C THR A 268 14.61 20.44 -13.84
N ASN A 269 13.41 20.29 -13.28
CA ASN A 269 13.07 19.17 -12.41
C ASN A 269 12.19 18.19 -13.19
N LEU A 270 12.57 16.92 -13.15
CA LEU A 270 11.85 15.83 -13.81
C LEU A 270 11.46 14.78 -12.78
N ASN A 271 10.16 14.54 -12.63
CA ASN A 271 9.64 13.44 -11.83
C ASN A 271 9.22 12.31 -12.76
N ALA A 272 9.73 11.11 -12.52
CA ALA A 272 9.41 9.90 -13.26
C ALA A 272 8.76 8.86 -12.34
N VAL A 273 7.66 8.27 -12.79
CA VAL A 273 6.94 7.19 -12.12
C VAL A 273 7.09 5.94 -12.97
N LEU A 274 7.75 4.91 -12.43
CA LEU A 274 7.95 3.62 -13.09
C LEU A 274 6.72 2.73 -12.88
N LYS A 275 6.29 2.05 -13.95
CA LYS A 275 5.18 1.09 -13.92
C LYS A 275 5.70 -0.34 -13.72
N GLY A 276 4.82 -1.24 -13.30
CA GLY A 276 5.18 -2.62 -12.96
C GLY A 276 5.57 -2.77 -11.48
N GLY A 277 6.48 -3.70 -11.19
CA GLY A 277 6.89 -4.03 -9.82
C GLY A 277 6.04 -5.13 -9.18
N PRO A 278 6.54 -5.76 -8.10
CA PRO A 278 5.81 -6.82 -7.38
C PRO A 278 4.68 -6.28 -6.48
N ILE A 279 4.59 -4.96 -6.28
CA ILE A 279 3.67 -4.34 -5.31
C ILE A 279 2.86 -3.23 -5.99
N GLY A 280 1.54 -3.29 -5.84
CA GLY A 280 0.63 -2.26 -6.32
C GLY A 280 -0.37 -1.83 -5.26
N HIS A 281 -0.53 -0.53 -5.07
CA HIS A 281 -1.52 0.08 -4.18
C HIS A 281 -2.66 0.68 -5.00
N ASN A 282 -3.90 0.39 -4.60
CA ASN A 282 -5.09 0.99 -5.19
C ASN A 282 -5.96 1.60 -4.09
N ILE A 283 -6.46 2.81 -4.33
CA ILE A 283 -7.38 3.49 -3.43
C ILE A 283 -8.64 3.85 -4.21
N PHE A 284 -9.78 3.31 -3.81
CA PHE A 284 -11.06 3.62 -4.43
C PHE A 284 -12.07 4.17 -3.44
N SER A 285 -13.10 4.84 -3.96
CA SER A 285 -14.22 5.34 -3.17
C SER A 285 -15.33 4.30 -3.12
N ALA A 286 -15.81 3.98 -1.92
CA ALA A 286 -16.89 3.02 -1.72
C ALA A 286 -18.23 3.42 -2.39
N LYS A 287 -18.40 4.70 -2.76
CA LYS A 287 -19.58 5.17 -3.50
C LYS A 287 -19.67 4.65 -4.94
N GLN A 288 -18.60 4.06 -5.46
CA GLN A 288 -18.52 3.57 -6.84
C GLN A 288 -19.09 2.15 -7.02
N GLY A 289 -19.69 1.55 -5.99
CA GLY A 289 -20.19 0.17 -6.04
C GLY A 289 -19.04 -0.85 -6.01
N SER A 290 -19.31 -2.09 -6.44
CA SER A 290 -18.30 -3.13 -6.57
C SER A 290 -17.18 -2.69 -7.52
N GLN A 291 -15.92 -2.87 -7.12
CA GLN A 291 -14.75 -2.55 -7.92
C GLN A 291 -14.02 -3.83 -8.30
N THR A 292 -13.91 -4.07 -9.59
CA THR A 292 -13.06 -5.14 -10.12
C THR A 292 -11.62 -4.66 -10.17
N VAL A 293 -10.72 -5.41 -9.54
CA VAL A 293 -9.29 -5.19 -9.66
C VAL A 293 -8.71 -6.28 -10.57
N GLN A 294 -8.21 -5.83 -11.73
CA GLN A 294 -7.50 -6.68 -12.68
C GLN A 294 -6.07 -6.89 -12.20
N LEU A 295 -5.62 -8.14 -12.16
CA LEU A 295 -4.28 -8.50 -11.73
C LEU A 295 -3.45 -8.86 -12.95
N SER A 296 -2.15 -8.56 -12.90
CA SER A 296 -1.20 -9.03 -13.91
C SER A 296 -1.25 -10.56 -14.02
N SER A 297 -1.11 -11.11 -15.23
CA SER A 297 -1.03 -12.55 -15.43
C SER A 297 0.02 -13.18 -14.51
N LEU A 298 -0.38 -14.19 -13.74
CA LEU A 298 0.49 -14.94 -12.84
C LEU A 298 1.16 -16.08 -13.60
N ALA A 299 2.44 -16.31 -13.34
CA ALA A 299 3.10 -17.55 -13.70
C ALA A 299 2.61 -18.69 -12.79
N ASP A 300 2.80 -19.94 -13.22
CA ASP A 300 2.30 -21.13 -12.48
C ASP A 300 2.84 -21.21 -11.03
N ASN A 301 4.06 -20.70 -10.82
CA ASN A 301 4.76 -20.64 -9.53
C ASN A 301 4.55 -19.32 -8.78
N GLU A 302 3.62 -18.46 -9.20
CA GLU A 302 3.32 -17.19 -8.55
C GLU A 302 1.94 -17.21 -7.88
N GLU A 303 1.83 -16.48 -6.78
CA GLU A 303 0.59 -16.20 -6.08
C GLU A 303 0.47 -14.71 -5.72
N LEU A 304 -0.73 -14.31 -5.32
CA LEU A 304 -1.00 -12.95 -4.86
C LEU A 304 -1.47 -12.94 -3.43
N ILE A 305 -0.84 -12.10 -2.62
CA ILE A 305 -1.36 -11.69 -1.34
C ILE A 305 -2.03 -10.33 -1.52
N VAL A 306 -3.31 -10.25 -1.18
CA VAL A 306 -4.11 -9.04 -1.25
C VAL A 306 -4.43 -8.58 0.16
N ALA A 307 -4.09 -7.32 0.48
CA ALA A 307 -4.53 -6.68 1.71
C ALA A 307 -5.69 -5.71 1.44
N LEU A 308 -6.77 -5.80 2.22
CA LEU A 308 -7.91 -4.89 2.17
C LEU A 308 -8.06 -4.15 3.50
N THR A 309 -8.20 -2.84 3.44
CA THR A 309 -8.37 -2.01 4.63
C THR A 309 -9.16 -0.73 4.35
N LYS A 310 -9.88 -0.23 5.34
CA LYS A 310 -10.61 1.04 5.24
C LYS A 310 -9.70 2.21 5.54
N LEU A 311 -9.69 3.17 4.62
CA LEU A 311 -8.98 4.44 4.78
C LEU A 311 -9.96 5.54 5.21
N ASN A 312 -10.82 5.24 6.18
CA ASN A 312 -11.75 6.20 6.74
C ASN A 312 -11.13 6.89 7.94
N TRP A 313 -10.62 8.10 7.69
CA TRP A 313 -10.01 8.94 8.71
C TRP A 313 -10.93 10.06 9.18
N LYS A 314 -12.25 9.98 8.92
CA LYS A 314 -13.21 10.91 9.53
C LYS A 314 -12.88 11.04 11.01
N GLN A 315 -13.02 12.26 11.55
CA GLN A 315 -12.82 12.50 12.98
C GLN A 315 -13.57 11.42 13.73
N ILE A 316 -12.81 10.53 14.38
CA ILE A 316 -13.33 9.67 15.41
C ILE A 316 -13.94 10.64 16.40
N ASN A 317 -15.26 10.58 16.58
CA ASN A 317 -15.98 11.46 17.51
C ASN A 317 -15.18 11.52 18.81
N GLU A 318 -15.12 12.68 19.46
CA GLU A 318 -14.34 12.80 20.71
C GLU A 318 -14.75 11.69 21.69
N GLU A 319 -16.03 11.30 21.74
CA GLU A 319 -16.62 10.19 22.52
C GLU A 319 -16.14 8.77 22.15
N ASN A 320 -15.42 8.60 21.05
CA ASN A 320 -14.85 7.34 20.57
C ASN A 320 -13.33 7.27 20.74
N ILE A 321 -12.69 8.35 21.19
CA ILE A 321 -11.28 8.34 21.60
C ILE A 321 -11.16 7.54 22.90
N TYR A 322 -10.13 6.72 23.06
CA TYR A 322 -9.89 5.97 24.30
C TYR A 322 -9.97 6.85 25.54
N GLU A 323 -10.79 6.45 26.53
CA GLU A 323 -11.19 7.26 27.69
C GLU A 323 -10.04 8.04 28.36
N PRO A 324 -8.92 7.40 28.78
CA PRO A 324 -7.78 8.12 29.35
C PRO A 324 -7.26 9.28 28.49
N ARG A 325 -7.29 9.15 27.17
CA ARG A 325 -6.78 10.18 26.23
C ARG A 325 -7.81 11.29 25.99
N ARG A 326 -9.10 11.02 26.20
CA ARG A 326 -10.13 12.07 26.27
C ARG A 326 -9.91 12.96 27.47
N LYS A 327 -9.68 12.34 28.64
CA LYS A 327 -9.34 13.05 29.88
C LYS A 327 -8.10 13.93 29.68
N GLU A 328 -7.05 13.40 29.04
CA GLU A 328 -5.87 14.20 28.70
C GLU A 328 -6.18 15.42 27.82
N ASN A 329 -7.00 15.25 26.77
CA ASN A 329 -7.42 16.37 25.92
C ASN A 329 -8.20 17.43 26.71
N GLN A 330 -9.07 17.02 27.64
CA GLN A 330 -9.77 17.95 28.53
C GLN A 330 -8.80 18.70 29.44
N LEU A 331 -7.85 17.99 30.07
CA LEU A 331 -6.84 18.61 30.91
C LEU A 331 -5.99 19.65 30.16
N VAL A 332 -5.60 19.36 28.91
CA VAL A 332 -4.88 20.34 28.08
C VAL A 332 -5.76 21.55 27.75
N LYS A 333 -7.05 21.35 27.41
CA LYS A 333 -8.00 22.44 27.13
C LYS A 333 -8.21 23.34 28.36
N GLU A 334 -8.34 22.75 29.54
CA GLU A 334 -8.76 23.43 30.76
C GLU A 334 -7.58 24.04 31.54
N HIS A 335 -6.46 23.32 31.60
CA HIS A 335 -5.33 23.66 32.46
C HIS A 335 -4.03 23.96 31.70
N GLY A 336 -3.92 23.58 30.43
CA GLY A 336 -2.71 23.81 29.63
C GLY A 336 -1.46 23.26 30.31
N THR A 337 -0.50 24.13 30.65
CA THR A 337 0.77 23.75 31.32
C THR A 337 0.82 24.15 32.79
N ASN A 338 -0.33 24.43 33.42
CA ASN A 338 -0.42 24.82 34.83
C ASN A 338 -0.22 23.61 35.77
N PHE A 339 0.90 22.90 35.60
CA PHE A 339 1.28 21.78 36.44
C PHE A 339 1.62 22.24 37.86
N ALA A 340 1.43 21.34 38.82
CA ALA A 340 1.87 21.54 40.18
C ALA A 340 3.42 21.63 40.22
N ASN A 341 3.94 22.73 40.79
CA ASN A 341 5.38 23.06 40.79
C ASN A 341 6.01 22.98 42.20
N ALA A 342 5.48 22.12 43.08
CA ALA A 342 6.06 21.95 44.41
C ALA A 342 7.37 21.16 44.34
N GLU A 343 8.48 21.77 44.78
CA GLU A 343 9.71 21.01 45.07
C GLU A 343 9.47 20.04 46.22
N ARG A 344 9.88 18.79 46.03
CA ARG A 344 9.65 17.69 46.97
C ARG A 344 10.98 17.09 47.37
N ASN A 345 11.22 17.03 48.67
CA ASN A 345 12.45 16.51 49.26
C ASN A 345 12.11 15.31 50.16
N TYR A 346 11.61 14.23 49.56
CA TYR A 346 11.35 12.99 50.30
C TYR A 346 12.66 12.29 50.69
N GLN A 347 12.65 11.66 51.85
CA GLN A 347 13.69 10.79 52.37
C GLN A 347 13.21 9.34 52.41
N VAL A 348 14.11 8.39 52.19
CA VAL A 348 13.77 6.96 52.27
C VAL A 348 13.19 6.64 53.65
N GLY A 349 12.05 5.95 53.68
CA GLY A 349 11.24 5.71 54.88
C GLY A 349 10.09 6.70 55.09
N ASP A 350 10.03 7.81 54.35
CA ASP A 350 8.89 8.72 54.39
C ASP A 350 7.62 8.01 53.90
N THR A 351 6.49 8.25 54.57
CA THR A 351 5.19 7.74 54.16
C THR A 351 4.32 8.84 53.57
N LYS A 352 3.54 8.48 52.54
CA LYS A 352 2.61 9.38 51.87
C LYS A 352 1.33 8.63 51.52
N GLU A 353 0.19 9.31 51.67
CA GLU A 353 -1.08 8.85 51.10
C GLU A 353 -1.18 9.29 49.63
N PHE A 354 -1.42 8.34 48.73
CA PHE A 354 -1.63 8.56 47.31
C PHE A 354 -3.09 8.38 46.94
N LYS A 355 -3.62 9.28 46.10
CA LYS A 355 -4.88 9.07 45.38
C LYS A 355 -4.66 8.07 44.25
N LEU A 356 -5.55 7.10 44.10
CA LEU A 356 -5.45 6.06 43.09
C LEU A 356 -6.58 6.19 42.07
N PRO A 357 -6.28 6.18 40.76
CA PRO A 357 -7.29 6.02 39.72
C PRO A 357 -8.02 4.68 39.88
N GLU A 358 -9.32 4.63 39.53
CA GLU A 358 -10.15 3.43 39.69
C GLU A 358 -9.54 2.18 39.01
N LYS A 359 -8.86 2.39 37.86
CA LYS A 359 -8.15 1.34 37.13
C LYS A 359 -6.99 0.73 37.94
N VAL A 360 -6.32 1.53 38.76
CA VAL A 360 -5.27 1.06 39.66
C VAL A 360 -5.92 0.36 40.85
N CYS A 361 -6.74 1.07 41.63
CA CYS A 361 -7.39 0.51 42.81
C CYS A 361 -8.77 1.11 43.07
N LYS A 362 -9.75 0.26 43.39
CA LYS A 362 -11.12 0.68 43.76
C LYS A 362 -11.24 1.36 45.12
N LYS A 363 -10.20 1.29 45.98
CA LYS A 363 -10.22 1.90 47.33
C LYS A 363 -10.11 3.43 47.30
N GLY A 364 -9.67 4.03 46.20
CA GLY A 364 -9.56 5.48 46.00
C GLY A 364 -8.27 6.11 46.56
N THR A 365 -7.70 5.58 47.65
CA THR A 365 -6.39 5.99 48.19
C THR A 365 -5.57 4.80 48.69
N ILE A 366 -4.26 5.00 48.88
CA ILE A 366 -3.35 4.05 49.51
C ILE A 366 -2.23 4.77 50.27
N SER A 367 -1.84 4.26 51.44
CA SER A 367 -0.60 4.66 52.11
C SER A 367 0.59 3.92 51.50
N ALA A 368 1.67 4.64 51.21
CA ALA A 368 2.89 4.06 50.64
C ALA A 368 4.14 4.64 51.29
N GLU A 369 5.19 3.82 51.39
CA GLU A 369 6.49 4.20 51.94
C GLU A 369 7.50 4.39 50.80
N LEU A 370 8.32 5.45 50.87
CA LEU A 370 9.45 5.65 49.95
C LEU A 370 10.52 4.61 50.23
N ALA A 371 10.49 3.50 49.50
CA ALA A 371 11.42 2.39 49.66
C ALA A 371 12.80 2.68 49.06
N LYS A 372 12.85 3.44 47.95
CA LYS A 372 14.11 3.77 47.28
C LYS A 372 14.05 5.12 46.57
N ALA A 373 15.19 5.81 46.49
CA ALA A 373 15.35 7.05 45.74
C ALA A 373 16.63 7.02 44.90
N GLY A 374 16.52 7.47 43.66
CA GLY A 374 17.63 7.69 42.73
C GLY A 374 17.92 9.17 42.51
N GLU A 375 18.69 9.49 41.48
CA GLU A 375 18.94 10.87 41.04
C GLU A 375 17.68 11.50 40.44
N HIS A 376 16.96 10.75 39.62
CA HIS A 376 15.80 11.20 38.85
C HIS A 376 14.48 10.54 39.28
N ILE A 377 14.50 9.61 40.23
CA ILE A 377 13.34 8.80 40.62
C ILE A 377 13.11 8.71 42.13
N TYR A 378 11.84 8.67 42.54
CA TYR A 378 11.37 8.21 43.84
C TYR A 378 10.52 6.95 43.65
N VAL A 379 10.78 5.86 44.39
CA VAL A 379 10.04 4.61 44.29
C VAL A 379 9.30 4.34 45.60
N PHE A 380 7.99 4.59 45.58
CA PHE A 380 7.09 4.28 46.69
C PHE A 380 6.51 2.88 46.54
N VAL A 381 6.39 2.16 47.65
CA VAL A 381 5.74 0.84 47.72
C VAL A 381 4.49 0.98 48.59
N GLY A 382 3.34 0.67 48.02
CA GLY A 382 2.06 0.68 48.73
C GLY A 382 2.02 -0.37 49.85
N GLU A 383 1.31 -0.07 50.94
CA GLU A 383 1.11 -0.99 52.07
C GLU A 383 0.43 -2.32 51.68
N ASP A 384 -0.14 -2.38 50.47
CA ASP A 384 -0.75 -3.57 49.89
C ASP A 384 0.25 -4.51 49.21
N SER A 385 1.51 -4.12 49.09
CA SER A 385 2.48 -4.76 48.21
C SER A 385 3.80 -5.05 48.91
N TYR A 386 4.51 -6.04 48.39
CA TYR A 386 5.90 -6.31 48.74
C TYR A 386 6.70 -6.45 47.45
N VAL A 387 7.82 -5.74 47.36
CA VAL A 387 8.74 -5.75 46.21
C VAL A 387 10.13 -6.10 46.72
N LYS A 388 10.86 -6.95 46.00
CA LYS A 388 12.20 -7.36 46.42
C LYS A 388 13.18 -6.19 46.31
N GLU A 389 14.11 -6.11 47.25
CA GLU A 389 15.18 -5.11 47.25
C GLU A 389 15.99 -5.10 45.94
N SER A 390 16.22 -6.27 45.33
CA SER A 390 16.89 -6.38 44.03
C SER A 390 16.11 -5.67 42.92
N ASP A 391 14.79 -5.90 42.83
CA ASP A 391 13.95 -5.27 41.81
C ASP A 391 13.88 -3.74 42.00
N LEU A 392 13.87 -3.26 43.25
CA LEU A 392 13.93 -1.83 43.56
C LEU A 392 15.26 -1.20 43.15
N ASN A 393 16.38 -1.88 43.42
CA ASN A 393 17.71 -1.43 43.01
C ASN A 393 17.85 -1.40 41.49
N ASP A 394 17.38 -2.44 40.81
CA ASP A 394 17.42 -2.54 39.35
C ASP A 394 16.58 -1.42 38.73
N LEU A 395 15.35 -1.20 39.22
CA LEU A 395 14.48 -0.13 38.74
C LEU A 395 15.13 1.25 38.89
N VAL A 396 15.68 1.59 40.07
CA VAL A 396 16.32 2.89 40.27
C VAL A 396 17.54 3.05 39.38
N THR A 397 18.40 2.03 39.33
CA THR A 397 19.65 2.07 38.54
C THR A 397 19.37 2.21 37.06
N GLU A 398 18.46 1.41 36.52
CA GLU A 398 18.08 1.46 35.11
C GLU A 398 17.31 2.73 34.77
N PHE A 399 16.49 3.23 35.70
CA PHE A 399 15.78 4.47 35.47
C PHE A 399 16.73 5.65 35.34
N ASP A 400 17.69 5.79 36.26
CA ASP A 400 18.63 6.90 36.25
C ASP A 400 19.63 6.81 35.09
N ASN A 401 20.15 5.62 34.79
CA ASN A 401 21.24 5.46 33.83
C ASN A 401 20.78 5.28 32.38
N ASN A 402 19.59 4.70 32.16
CA ASN A 402 19.14 4.31 30.83
C ASN A 402 17.78 4.92 30.46
N ILE A 403 16.71 4.67 31.25
CA ILE A 403 15.33 5.06 30.88
C ILE A 403 15.19 6.59 30.85
N PHE A 404 15.57 7.27 31.93
CA PHE A 404 15.46 8.72 32.03
C PHE A 404 16.27 9.44 30.95
N PRO A 405 17.60 9.21 30.78
CA PRO A 405 18.37 9.93 29.78
C PRO A 405 17.96 9.61 28.33
N SER A 406 17.50 8.39 28.04
CA SER A 406 17.11 8.01 26.68
C SER A 406 15.74 8.57 26.26
N LEU A 407 14.81 8.69 27.20
CA LEU A 407 13.42 9.12 26.90
C LEU A 407 13.18 10.60 27.19
N THR A 408 14.11 11.30 27.85
CA THR A 408 13.99 12.72 28.17
C THR A 408 14.68 13.59 27.12
N ASN A 409 13.91 14.30 26.31
CA ASN A 409 14.47 15.19 25.28
C ASN A 409 14.92 16.55 25.85
N LYS A 410 14.10 17.15 26.72
CA LYS A 410 14.40 18.35 27.50
C LYS A 410 13.78 18.16 28.88
N LYS A 411 14.48 18.51 29.96
CA LYS A 411 13.93 18.42 31.32
C LYS A 411 12.74 19.38 31.43
N ASN A 412 11.56 18.82 31.24
CA ASN A 412 10.32 19.57 31.03
C ASN A 412 9.42 19.58 32.26
N ILE A 413 9.79 18.81 33.27
CA ILE A 413 9.22 18.71 34.60
C ILE A 413 10.36 18.92 35.60
N ASN A 414 10.09 19.72 36.63
CA ASN A 414 11.01 19.93 37.75
C ASN A 414 10.89 18.80 38.78
N GLY A 415 12.01 18.44 39.41
CA GLY A 415 12.06 17.40 40.43
C GLY A 415 12.33 16.00 39.87
N LYS A 416 12.16 15.00 40.75
CA LYS A 416 12.26 13.58 40.43
C LYS A 416 10.88 13.04 40.05
N ILE A 417 10.88 11.97 39.26
CA ILE A 417 9.67 11.24 38.86
C ILE A 417 9.31 10.25 39.95
N THR A 418 8.06 10.27 40.41
CA THR A 418 7.58 9.32 41.41
C THR A 418 6.99 8.08 40.73
N VAL A 419 7.39 6.92 41.19
CA VAL A 419 6.83 5.63 40.79
C VAL A 419 6.14 5.01 41.99
N LEU A 420 4.85 4.71 41.87
CA LEU A 420 4.12 3.96 42.88
C LEU A 420 3.95 2.50 42.46
N LEU A 421 4.53 1.60 43.25
CA LEU A 421 4.35 0.15 43.13
C LEU A 421 3.20 -0.29 44.04
N SER A 422 2.09 -0.73 43.45
CA SER A 422 0.88 -1.17 44.19
C SER A 422 0.17 -2.33 43.47
N GLN A 423 -0.75 -3.02 44.14
CA GLN A 423 -1.55 -4.08 43.53
C GLN A 423 -2.67 -3.48 42.68
N PHE A 424 -2.70 -3.83 41.40
CA PHE A 424 -3.75 -3.36 40.50
C PHE A 424 -5.00 -4.24 40.61
N THR A 425 -6.17 -3.63 40.41
CA THR A 425 -7.44 -4.36 40.38
C THR A 425 -7.53 -5.30 39.16
N ASP A 426 -7.05 -4.84 38.00
CA ASP A 426 -6.84 -5.69 36.84
C ASP A 426 -5.41 -6.25 36.86
N TYR A 427 -5.31 -7.56 36.97
CA TYR A 427 -4.04 -8.26 37.07
C TYR A 427 -3.22 -8.23 35.77
N GLN A 428 -3.87 -8.03 34.61
CA GLN A 428 -3.20 -8.03 33.31
C GLN A 428 -2.51 -6.69 33.04
N MET A 429 -3.04 -5.59 33.58
CA MET A 429 -2.42 -4.28 33.46
C MET A 429 -1.05 -4.23 34.14
N THR A 430 -0.06 -3.75 33.39
CA THR A 430 1.34 -3.68 33.81
C THR A 430 1.66 -2.38 34.54
N GLY A 431 1.05 -1.28 34.12
CA GLY A 431 1.20 0.04 34.70
C GLY A 431 0.10 0.98 34.23
N TYR A 432 0.09 2.19 34.77
CA TYR A 432 -0.87 3.22 34.42
C TYR A 432 -0.24 4.61 34.59
N PHE A 433 -0.57 5.53 33.70
CA PHE A 433 -0.24 6.94 33.83
C PHE A 433 -1.54 7.74 33.90
N ASP A 434 -1.71 8.56 34.94
CA ASP A 434 -2.81 9.50 35.04
C ASP A 434 -2.30 10.94 34.94
N ALA A 435 -2.64 11.61 33.83
CA ALA A 435 -2.28 13.00 33.62
C ALA A 435 -2.84 13.96 34.69
N ALA A 436 -3.91 13.58 35.40
CA ALA A 436 -4.46 14.40 36.49
C ALA A 436 -3.48 14.56 37.66
N ASP A 437 -2.55 13.62 37.83
CA ASP A 437 -1.53 13.71 38.88
C ASP A 437 -0.64 14.94 38.70
N LEU A 438 -0.47 15.45 37.49
CA LEU A 438 0.36 16.63 37.25
C LEU A 438 -0.28 17.95 37.70
N TYR A 439 -1.58 17.98 38.01
CA TYR A 439 -2.31 19.23 38.23
C TYR A 439 -2.72 19.44 39.69
N PRO A 440 -2.74 20.70 40.18
CA PRO A 440 -3.25 21.04 41.51
C PRO A 440 -4.68 20.56 41.71
N GLU A 441 -4.98 20.02 42.90
CA GLU A 441 -6.29 19.55 43.35
C GLU A 441 -6.90 18.36 42.59
N LEU A 442 -6.38 17.99 41.41
CA LEU A 442 -6.94 16.94 40.56
C LEU A 442 -6.39 15.54 40.82
N GLY A 443 -5.16 15.43 41.34
CA GLY A 443 -4.49 14.16 41.58
C GLY A 443 -3.51 14.23 42.75
N ASN A 444 -2.33 13.62 42.56
CA ASN A 444 -1.23 13.60 43.53
C ASN A 444 -0.27 14.81 43.45
N GLU A 445 -0.53 15.71 42.50
CA GLU A 445 0.16 16.99 42.26
C GLU A 445 1.65 16.83 41.92
N GLU A 446 2.00 15.74 41.24
CA GLU A 446 3.36 15.30 40.99
C GLU A 446 3.56 14.56 39.68
N PRO A 447 4.78 14.61 39.11
CA PRO A 447 5.13 13.80 37.98
C PRO A 447 5.26 12.34 38.42
N MET A 448 4.20 11.57 38.21
CA MET A 448 4.20 10.15 38.58
C MET A 448 3.53 9.24 37.58
N PHE A 449 3.82 7.97 37.75
CA PHE A 449 3.07 6.87 37.17
C PHE A 449 3.05 5.68 38.12
N TYR A 450 2.15 4.75 37.84
CA TYR A 450 1.90 3.56 38.64
C TYR A 450 2.43 2.33 37.91
N ILE A 451 3.05 1.40 38.64
CA ILE A 451 3.36 0.07 38.10
C ILE A 451 2.72 -0.98 39.02
N ASN A 452 2.18 -2.04 38.41
CA ASN A 452 1.68 -3.18 39.14
C ASN A 452 2.84 -3.87 39.88
N ALA A 453 2.79 -3.93 41.22
CA ALA A 453 3.86 -4.45 42.07
C ALA A 453 4.19 -5.94 41.85
N ARG A 454 3.37 -6.66 41.07
CA ARG A 454 3.65 -8.04 40.65
C ARG A 454 4.73 -8.15 39.57
N ARG A 455 5.12 -7.04 38.94
CA ARG A 455 6.19 -7.01 37.94
C ARG A 455 7.55 -7.06 38.63
N SER A 456 8.49 -7.78 38.03
CA SER A 456 9.86 -7.94 38.52
C SER A 456 10.83 -8.08 37.34
N GLY A 457 12.12 -7.92 37.62
CA GLY A 457 13.19 -7.99 36.61
C GLY A 457 12.86 -7.16 35.36
N ASN A 458 13.08 -7.73 34.18
CA ASN A 458 12.88 -6.99 32.94
C ASN A 458 11.41 -6.56 32.69
N THR A 459 10.42 -7.30 33.17
CA THR A 459 9.01 -6.89 33.03
C THR A 459 8.68 -5.61 33.81
N LEU A 460 9.36 -5.37 34.94
CA LEU A 460 9.27 -4.14 35.72
C LEU A 460 9.90 -2.97 34.93
N LEU A 461 11.09 -3.18 34.37
CA LEU A 461 11.80 -2.18 33.56
C LEU A 461 11.04 -1.81 32.29
N THR A 462 10.50 -2.81 31.59
CA THR A 462 9.63 -2.63 30.42
C THR A 462 8.42 -1.77 30.77
N SER A 463 7.77 -2.04 31.90
CA SER A 463 6.61 -1.27 32.36
C SER A 463 7.01 0.17 32.72
N ALA A 464 8.14 0.37 33.40
CA ALA A 464 8.64 1.69 33.77
C ALA A 464 8.95 2.55 32.54
N ALA A 465 9.66 2.01 31.54
CA ALA A 465 9.94 2.70 30.30
C ALA A 465 8.66 3.08 29.53
N HIS A 466 7.70 2.15 29.45
CA HIS A 466 6.41 2.38 28.79
C HIS A 466 5.61 3.50 29.47
N GLN A 467 5.47 3.46 30.80
CA GLN A 467 4.71 4.48 31.52
C GLN A 467 5.42 5.84 31.56
N TYR A 468 6.75 5.86 31.64
CA TYR A 468 7.51 7.10 31.59
C TYR A 468 7.38 7.78 30.21
N GLN A 469 7.30 7.00 29.13
CA GLN A 469 7.00 7.56 27.82
C GLN A 469 5.65 8.27 27.80
N HIS A 470 4.58 7.69 28.37
CA HIS A 470 3.26 8.35 28.41
C HIS A 470 3.32 9.70 29.13
N LEU A 471 4.04 9.74 30.26
CA LEU A 471 4.25 10.97 31.03
C LEU A 471 4.94 12.03 30.18
N ASN A 472 6.06 11.69 29.54
CA ASN A 472 6.79 12.62 28.67
C ASN A 472 5.93 13.09 27.50
N PHE A 473 5.19 12.17 26.87
CA PHE A 473 4.29 12.49 25.77
C PHE A 473 3.21 13.50 26.17
N PHE A 474 2.58 13.30 27.33
CA PHE A 474 1.53 14.19 27.81
C PHE A 474 2.07 15.59 28.15
N VAL A 475 3.25 15.67 28.76
CA VAL A 475 3.88 16.95 29.11
C VAL A 475 4.17 17.78 27.87
N ASP A 476 4.74 17.15 26.83
CA ASP A 476 5.04 17.85 25.58
C ASP A 476 3.76 18.18 24.80
N LYS A 477 2.75 17.29 24.82
CA LYS A 477 1.41 17.55 24.29
C LYS A 477 0.78 18.79 24.91
N ALA A 478 0.82 18.90 26.25
CA ALA A 478 0.28 20.04 26.98
C ALA A 478 1.02 21.34 26.65
N LYS A 479 2.35 21.30 26.57
CA LYS A 479 3.18 22.45 26.13
C LYS A 479 2.86 22.91 24.72
N ALA A 480 2.59 21.97 23.82
CA ALA A 480 2.17 22.27 22.46
C ALA A 480 0.71 22.75 22.37
N GLY A 481 -0.06 22.68 23.46
CA GLY A 481 -1.49 22.96 23.47
C GLY A 481 -2.28 22.00 22.56
N ARG A 482 -1.78 20.78 22.36
CA ARG A 482 -2.36 19.84 21.39
C ARG A 482 -3.60 19.17 21.94
N VAL A 483 -4.69 19.32 21.18
CA VAL A 483 -5.95 18.61 21.37
C VAL A 483 -6.25 17.85 20.07
N ALA A 484 -5.98 16.55 20.07
CA ALA A 484 -6.13 15.71 18.88
C ALA A 484 -6.45 14.25 19.26
N ASN A 485 -6.87 13.44 18.27
CA ASN A 485 -6.81 11.99 18.41
C ASN A 485 -5.37 11.51 18.19
N ASP A 486 -4.64 11.39 19.29
CA ASP A 486 -3.25 10.95 19.36
C ASP A 486 -3.07 9.70 20.23
N ALA A 487 -4.17 9.07 20.66
CA ALA A 487 -4.16 7.89 21.51
C ALA A 487 -3.32 6.75 20.90
N TRP A 488 -3.47 6.54 19.61
CA TRP A 488 -2.80 5.49 18.87
C TRP A 488 -1.29 5.71 18.74
N ILE A 489 -0.87 6.93 18.39
CA ILE A 489 0.55 7.23 18.26
C ILE A 489 1.22 7.24 19.65
N ASN A 490 0.52 7.71 20.68
CA ASN A 490 1.03 7.69 22.04
C ASN A 490 1.31 6.24 22.45
N GLN A 491 0.30 5.35 22.34
CA GLN A 491 0.46 3.94 22.68
C GLN A 491 1.57 3.24 21.88
N GLY A 492 1.68 3.51 20.58
CA GLY A 492 2.76 2.97 19.77
C GLY A 492 4.13 3.43 20.25
N LEU A 493 4.31 4.73 20.52
CA LEU A 493 5.57 5.27 21.02
C LEU A 493 5.93 4.74 22.42
N SER A 494 4.94 4.49 23.28
CA SER A 494 5.15 3.84 24.58
C SER A 494 5.57 2.38 24.44
N GLN A 495 5.12 1.71 23.38
CA GLN A 495 5.56 0.36 23.05
C GLN A 495 6.96 0.35 22.42
N LEU A 496 7.29 1.38 21.62
CA LEU A 496 8.61 1.56 21.03
C LEU A 496 9.69 1.86 22.07
N ALA A 497 9.36 2.63 23.12
CA ALA A 497 10.31 3.02 24.17
C ALA A 497 11.08 1.86 24.82
N PRO A 498 10.44 0.82 25.39
CA PRO A 498 11.16 -0.33 25.96
C PRO A 498 11.90 -1.17 24.91
N GLN A 499 11.50 -1.14 23.64
CA GLN A 499 12.25 -1.80 22.56
C GLN A 499 13.56 -1.07 22.28
N LEU A 500 13.55 0.26 22.16
CA LEU A 500 14.76 1.06 21.96
C LEU A 500 15.77 0.94 23.11
N LEU A 501 15.26 0.70 24.34
CA LEU A 501 16.06 0.43 25.53
C LEU A 501 16.54 -1.03 25.62
N GLY A 502 16.11 -1.90 24.71
CA GLY A 502 16.53 -3.31 24.65
C GLY A 502 15.83 -4.24 25.65
N TYR A 503 14.77 -3.78 26.30
CA TYR A 503 13.94 -4.58 27.23
C TYR A 503 12.91 -5.45 26.49
N ILE A 504 12.55 -5.09 25.25
CA ILE A 504 11.77 -5.95 24.34
C ILE A 504 12.66 -6.32 23.17
N GLY A 505 12.72 -7.62 22.86
CA GLY A 505 13.48 -8.18 21.75
C GLY A 505 12.63 -8.17 20.48
N PRO A 506 13.04 -7.46 19.41
CA PRO A 506 12.24 -7.41 18.18
C PRO A 506 12.06 -8.79 17.53
N ALA A 507 13.09 -9.64 17.61
CA ALA A 507 13.09 -11.02 17.11
C ALA A 507 12.55 -12.06 18.13
N SER A 508 12.14 -11.65 19.33
CA SER A 508 11.66 -12.58 20.37
C SER A 508 10.17 -12.85 20.21
N GLU A 509 9.81 -14.07 19.83
CA GLU A 509 8.42 -14.45 19.64
C GLU A 509 7.69 -14.76 20.98
N GLY A 510 6.42 -14.35 21.07
CA GLY A 510 5.53 -14.70 22.17
C GLY A 510 5.80 -13.98 23.50
N TRP A 511 5.11 -14.40 24.56
CA TRP A 511 5.30 -13.85 25.90
C TRP A 511 6.55 -14.41 26.57
N SER A 512 7.36 -13.54 27.18
CA SER A 512 8.53 -13.95 27.96
C SER A 512 8.82 -12.91 29.04
N PRO A 513 9.26 -13.34 30.24
CA PRO A 513 9.69 -12.42 31.29
C PRO A 513 10.98 -11.65 30.92
N GLU A 514 11.73 -12.14 29.93
CA GLU A 514 12.99 -11.53 29.51
C GLU A 514 12.78 -10.51 28.40
N LYS A 515 12.41 -10.90 27.17
CA LYS A 515 12.38 -9.99 26.02
C LYS A 515 11.21 -10.21 25.08
N GLY A 516 10.12 -10.81 25.55
CA GLY A 516 9.03 -11.30 24.71
C GLY A 516 8.22 -10.20 23.99
N ASN A 517 7.69 -10.54 22.83
CA ASN A 517 6.91 -9.67 21.96
C ASN A 517 5.51 -10.25 21.68
N GLY A 518 4.82 -10.67 22.75
CA GLY A 518 3.51 -11.33 22.67
C GLY A 518 2.44 -10.48 22.01
N TRP A 519 2.47 -9.15 22.14
CA TRP A 519 1.53 -8.25 21.47
C TRP A 519 1.55 -8.34 19.94
N VAL A 520 2.66 -8.81 19.34
CA VAL A 520 2.79 -9.03 17.90
C VAL A 520 2.49 -10.49 17.53
N TYR A 521 3.12 -11.43 18.25
CA TYR A 521 3.20 -12.83 17.80
C TYR A 521 2.25 -13.81 18.47
N ASP A 522 1.65 -13.46 19.61
CA ASP A 522 0.77 -14.37 20.35
C ASP A 522 -0.40 -14.87 19.48
N GLN A 523 -0.77 -16.14 19.65
CA GLN A 523 -1.76 -16.79 18.79
C GLN A 523 -3.18 -16.23 18.99
N ASP A 524 -3.52 -15.88 20.23
CA ASP A 524 -4.86 -15.44 20.59
C ASP A 524 -4.93 -13.91 20.68
N PHE A 525 -3.85 -13.27 21.12
CA PHE A 525 -3.83 -11.84 21.48
C PHE A 525 -2.80 -11.02 20.70
N GLY A 526 -2.03 -11.63 19.80
CA GLY A 526 -1.04 -10.95 18.97
C GLY A 526 -1.66 -10.28 17.75
N TYR A 527 -1.12 -9.14 17.34
CA TYR A 527 -1.61 -8.39 16.17
C TYR A 527 -1.61 -9.22 14.89
N LEU A 528 -0.54 -9.99 14.61
CA LEU A 528 -0.44 -10.76 13.37
C LEU A 528 -1.57 -11.78 13.19
N ASN A 529 -2.17 -12.25 14.28
CA ASN A 529 -3.30 -13.19 14.25
C ASN A 529 -4.68 -12.50 14.31
N ASN A 530 -4.71 -11.18 14.53
CA ASN A 530 -5.91 -10.39 14.81
C ASN A 530 -5.93 -9.07 14.01
N THR A 531 -5.28 -9.03 12.84
CA THR A 531 -5.12 -7.81 12.03
C THR A 531 -6.44 -7.22 11.57
N SER A 532 -7.47 -8.06 11.42
CA SER A 532 -8.84 -7.70 11.06
C SER A 532 -9.65 -7.09 12.20
N GLU A 533 -9.24 -7.33 13.45
CA GLU A 533 -10.04 -7.02 14.65
C GLU A 533 -9.74 -5.64 15.23
N VAL A 534 -8.65 -5.00 14.79
CA VAL A 534 -8.21 -3.70 15.34
C VAL A 534 -8.02 -2.66 14.25
N ASN A 535 -8.37 -1.42 14.57
CA ASN A 535 -8.15 -0.27 13.72
C ASN A 535 -7.03 0.59 14.29
N LEU A 536 -5.95 0.80 13.53
CA LEU A 536 -4.76 1.51 14.01
C LEU A 536 -5.06 2.90 14.59
N LEU A 537 -6.08 3.62 14.11
CA LEU A 537 -6.39 4.98 14.59
C LEU A 537 -7.42 5.01 15.73
N VAL A 538 -8.06 3.88 16.02
CA VAL A 538 -9.08 3.74 17.07
C VAL A 538 -8.49 2.88 18.18
N HIS A 539 -7.89 3.53 19.16
CA HIS A 539 -7.37 2.83 20.33
C HIS A 539 -8.52 2.21 21.14
N ASP A 540 -8.59 0.88 21.17
CA ASP A 540 -9.60 0.11 21.89
C ASP A 540 -9.09 -0.48 23.22
N GLY A 541 -7.77 -0.40 23.48
CA GLY A 541 -7.13 -0.94 24.69
C GLY A 541 -6.80 -2.42 24.63
N SER A 542 -7.00 -3.07 23.48
CA SER A 542 -6.66 -4.47 23.28
C SER A 542 -5.16 -4.69 23.08
N LEU A 543 -4.69 -5.92 23.36
CA LEU A 543 -3.31 -6.32 23.09
C LEU A 543 -2.98 -6.33 21.59
N PRO A 544 -3.86 -6.82 20.68
CA PRO A 544 -3.62 -6.71 19.24
C PRO A 544 -3.45 -5.25 18.78
N PHE A 545 -4.21 -4.31 19.35
CA PHE A 545 -4.05 -2.89 19.03
C PHE A 545 -2.66 -2.39 19.45
N THR A 546 -2.19 -2.78 20.64
CA THR A 546 -0.85 -2.41 21.12
C THR A 546 0.24 -2.96 20.18
N GLY A 547 0.08 -4.18 19.67
CA GLY A 547 0.97 -4.74 18.64
C GLY A 547 0.94 -3.94 17.33
N ALA A 548 -0.26 -3.60 16.84
CA ALA A 548 -0.43 -2.79 15.63
C ALA A 548 0.25 -1.41 15.76
N ALA A 549 -0.02 -0.71 16.86
CA ALA A 549 0.52 0.61 17.13
C ALA A 549 2.05 0.56 17.28
N GLY A 550 2.58 -0.46 17.99
CA GLY A 550 4.01 -0.69 18.16
C GLY A 550 4.73 -0.95 16.84
N LEU A 551 4.20 -1.84 15.99
CA LEU A 551 4.75 -2.09 14.65
C LEU A 551 4.70 -0.84 13.78
N PHE A 552 3.61 -0.08 13.80
CA PHE A 552 3.53 1.15 13.01
C PHE A 552 4.54 2.19 13.47
N THR A 553 4.77 2.37 14.77
CA THR A 553 5.80 3.31 15.25
C THR A 553 7.22 2.83 15.00
N ASN A 554 7.46 1.52 14.98
CA ASN A 554 8.72 0.95 14.51
C ASN A 554 8.94 1.30 13.03
N TYR A 555 7.93 1.08 12.19
CA TYR A 555 7.96 1.48 10.79
C TYR A 555 8.30 2.98 10.63
N LEU A 556 7.62 3.85 11.38
CA LEU A 556 7.90 5.29 11.29
C LEU A 556 9.32 5.66 11.74
N ALA A 557 9.84 5.02 12.79
CA ALA A 557 11.18 5.27 13.30
C ALA A 557 12.26 4.82 12.30
N ASP A 558 12.08 3.64 11.70
CA ASP A 558 13.03 3.05 10.76
C ASP A 558 13.11 3.84 9.46
N HIS A 559 11.96 4.24 8.90
CA HIS A 559 11.89 4.84 7.56
C HIS A 559 12.04 6.35 7.55
N PHE A 560 11.71 7.03 8.65
CA PHE A 560 11.69 8.50 8.70
C PHE A 560 12.54 9.08 9.84
N GLY A 561 13.17 8.22 10.65
CA GLY A 561 14.15 8.61 11.66
C GLY A 561 13.58 9.32 12.88
N THR A 562 14.48 9.66 13.81
CA THR A 562 14.16 10.23 15.12
C THR A 562 13.57 11.63 15.06
N GLU A 563 13.81 12.39 13.97
CA GLU A 563 13.23 13.72 13.80
C GLU A 563 11.70 13.66 13.67
N LEU A 564 11.16 12.68 12.95
CA LEU A 564 9.71 12.47 12.89
C LEU A 564 9.16 12.13 14.28
N ILE A 565 9.81 11.20 14.98
CA ILE A 565 9.41 10.79 16.33
C ILE A 565 9.36 11.99 17.28
N TYR A 566 10.38 12.85 17.23
CA TYR A 566 10.41 14.10 18.00
C TYR A 566 9.23 15.02 17.67
N LYS A 567 8.91 15.23 16.39
CA LYS A 567 7.78 16.06 15.96
C LYS A 567 6.43 15.46 16.38
N LEU A 568 6.29 14.13 16.39
CA LEU A 568 5.05 13.45 16.81
C LEU A 568 4.73 13.68 18.29
N VAL A 569 5.76 13.85 19.11
CA VAL A 569 5.62 14.14 20.54
C VAL A 569 5.36 15.63 20.79
N THR A 570 6.09 16.52 20.10
CA THR A 570 6.16 17.95 20.44
C THR A 570 5.29 18.89 19.61
N SER A 571 4.71 18.42 18.49
CA SER A 571 3.89 19.27 17.63
C SER A 571 2.52 19.58 18.24
N SER A 572 1.97 20.75 17.92
CA SER A 572 0.58 21.12 18.21
C SER A 572 -0.42 20.46 17.26
N LYS A 573 0.04 19.94 16.12
CA LYS A 573 -0.77 19.30 15.08
C LYS A 573 -1.11 17.85 15.41
N GLY A 574 -2.18 17.33 14.79
CA GLY A 574 -2.54 15.92 14.89
C GLY A 574 -1.47 15.01 14.25
N PRO A 575 -1.25 13.78 14.75
CA PRO A 575 -0.13 12.93 14.30
C PRO A 575 -0.13 12.64 12.79
N ARG A 576 -1.31 12.45 12.17
CA ARG A 576 -1.40 12.25 10.71
C ARG A 576 -0.90 13.44 9.91
N GLU A 577 -1.21 14.65 10.37
CA GLU A 577 -0.75 15.88 9.72
C GLU A 577 0.75 16.03 9.90
N VAL A 578 1.28 15.74 11.09
CA VAL A 578 2.73 15.75 11.36
C VAL A 578 3.48 14.77 10.44
N ILE A 579 2.96 13.55 10.28
CA ILE A 579 3.55 12.53 9.40
C ILE A 579 3.51 13.00 7.94
N ALA A 580 2.37 13.51 7.48
CA ALA A 580 2.23 13.99 6.09
C ALA A 580 3.13 15.20 5.80
N ASP A 581 3.22 16.16 6.72
CA ASP A 581 4.07 17.34 6.60
C ASP A 581 5.56 16.99 6.60
N HIS A 582 5.96 16.03 7.44
CA HIS A 582 7.37 15.61 7.55
C HIS A 582 7.81 14.86 6.28
N THR A 583 6.97 13.96 5.79
CA THR A 583 7.32 13.08 4.66
C THR A 583 7.05 13.72 3.29
N GLY A 584 6.16 14.71 3.23
CA GLY A 584 5.61 15.22 1.97
C GLY A 584 4.67 14.24 1.27
N THR A 585 4.28 13.15 1.93
CA THR A 585 3.50 12.05 1.36
C THR A 585 2.13 11.97 2.04
N ASN A 586 1.10 11.60 1.28
CA ASN A 586 -0.23 11.39 1.85
C ASN A 586 -0.19 10.27 2.90
N PHE A 587 -0.81 10.49 4.07
CA PHE A 587 -0.88 9.49 5.14
C PHE A 587 -1.44 8.14 4.67
N ASN A 588 -2.36 8.12 3.70
CA ASN A 588 -2.88 6.88 3.12
C ASN A 588 -1.77 6.01 2.51
N HIS A 589 -0.83 6.61 1.79
CA HIS A 589 0.25 5.88 1.14
C HIS A 589 1.22 5.32 2.18
N ILE A 590 1.54 6.11 3.23
CA ILE A 590 2.39 5.66 4.34
C ILE A 590 1.74 4.49 5.09
N TYR A 591 0.44 4.60 5.36
CA TYR A 591 -0.31 3.52 5.98
C TYR A 591 -0.35 2.25 5.11
N LEU A 592 -0.55 2.38 3.80
CA LEU A 592 -0.53 1.23 2.90
C LEU A 592 0.87 0.63 2.73
N ASN A 593 1.93 1.43 2.81
CA ASN A 593 3.29 0.90 2.86
C ASN A 593 3.51 0.06 4.11
N TRP A 594 3.04 0.51 5.27
CA TRP A 594 3.11 -0.29 6.49
C TRP A 594 2.27 -1.58 6.41
N VAL A 595 1.05 -1.49 5.86
CA VAL A 595 0.22 -2.68 5.58
C VAL A 595 0.96 -3.68 4.68
N THR A 596 1.68 -3.18 3.67
CA THR A 596 2.52 -4.00 2.80
C THR A 596 3.67 -4.63 3.57
N THR A 597 4.38 -3.82 4.37
CA THR A 597 5.55 -4.22 5.17
C THR A 597 5.23 -5.39 6.10
N ASN A 598 4.05 -5.37 6.73
CA ASN A 598 3.62 -6.46 7.61
C ASN A 598 3.56 -7.84 6.94
N VAL A 599 3.55 -7.91 5.60
CA VAL A 599 3.58 -9.15 4.83
C VAL A 599 4.97 -9.35 4.21
N THR A 600 5.52 -8.32 3.59
CA THR A 600 6.71 -8.43 2.74
C THR A 600 8.01 -8.53 3.50
N ASP A 601 8.05 -8.15 4.77
CA ASP A 601 9.26 -8.25 5.59
C ASP A 601 9.80 -9.69 5.68
N SER A 602 8.90 -10.68 5.62
CA SER A 602 9.25 -12.10 5.58
C SER A 602 9.33 -12.70 4.17
N ILE A 603 9.35 -11.87 3.12
CA ILE A 603 9.41 -12.30 1.70
C ILE A 603 10.75 -11.85 1.10
N GLU A 604 11.73 -12.75 1.05
CA GLU A 604 13.09 -12.43 0.59
C GLU A 604 13.17 -11.88 -0.85
N GLU A 605 12.24 -12.27 -1.73
CA GLU A 605 12.22 -11.78 -3.11
C GLU A 605 11.84 -10.29 -3.23
N ILE A 606 11.24 -9.74 -2.17
CA ILE A 606 10.83 -8.34 -2.11
C ILE A 606 11.90 -7.56 -1.33
N ASP A 607 13.05 -7.39 -1.97
CA ASP A 607 14.14 -6.55 -1.45
C ASP A 607 13.86 -5.07 -1.77
N ASN A 608 12.97 -4.48 -0.99
CA ASN A 608 12.68 -3.04 -1.05
C ASN A 608 12.73 -2.45 0.37
N PRO A 609 13.69 -1.55 0.65
CA PRO A 609 13.82 -0.91 1.96
C PRO A 609 12.63 -0.07 2.42
N ILE A 610 11.58 0.12 1.63
CA ILE A 610 10.35 0.82 2.06
C ILE A 610 9.32 -0.15 2.66
N TYR A 611 9.48 -1.43 2.36
CA TYR A 611 8.55 -2.51 2.69
C TYR A 611 9.19 -3.57 3.60
N ASN A 612 10.19 -3.16 4.38
CA ASN A 612 10.81 -3.97 5.41
C ASN A 612 10.91 -3.19 6.73
N TYR A 613 11.21 -3.90 7.80
CA TYR A 613 11.64 -3.36 9.07
C TYR A 613 13.15 -3.56 9.18
N SER A 614 13.87 -2.52 9.60
CA SER A 614 15.33 -2.61 9.80
C SER A 614 15.69 -3.03 11.23
N GLN A 615 14.85 -2.67 12.20
CA GLN A 615 15.05 -2.95 13.62
C GLN A 615 14.12 -4.04 14.16
N PHE A 616 13.16 -4.50 13.36
CA PHE A 616 12.13 -5.44 13.78
C PHE A 616 11.97 -6.56 12.76
N ASP A 617 12.74 -7.64 12.90
CA ASP A 617 12.65 -8.79 12.00
C ASP A 617 11.32 -9.55 12.21
N LEU A 618 10.38 -9.40 11.28
CA LEU A 618 9.06 -10.01 11.36
C LEU A 618 9.14 -11.48 10.91
N ALA A 619 9.25 -12.38 11.89
CA ALA A 619 9.49 -13.81 11.63
C ALA A 619 8.33 -14.55 10.92
N LYS A 620 7.15 -13.93 10.80
CA LYS A 620 5.99 -14.53 10.13
C LYS A 620 5.01 -13.50 9.56
N MET A 621 4.34 -13.87 8.49
CA MET A 621 3.24 -13.09 7.90
C MET A 621 2.01 -13.05 8.83
N PRO A 622 1.10 -12.09 8.61
CA PRO A 622 -0.19 -12.07 9.27
C PRO A 622 -1.02 -13.28 8.87
N LYS A 623 -1.92 -13.70 9.76
CA LYS A 623 -2.89 -14.75 9.47
C LYS A 623 -3.74 -14.34 8.26
N LEU A 624 -3.71 -15.18 7.23
CA LEU A 624 -4.54 -14.98 6.04
C LEU A 624 -6.00 -15.36 6.35
N ALA A 625 -6.92 -14.52 5.92
CA ALA A 625 -8.35 -14.72 6.07
C ALA A 625 -8.87 -15.75 5.04
N THR A 626 -9.81 -16.59 5.47
CA THR A 626 -10.45 -17.64 4.66
C THR A 626 -11.88 -17.32 4.24
N GLU A 627 -12.46 -16.23 4.77
CA GLU A 627 -13.85 -15.81 4.58
C GLU A 627 -13.93 -14.33 4.17
N GLU A 628 -15.14 -13.77 4.04
CA GLU A 628 -15.34 -12.36 3.63
C GLU A 628 -14.60 -11.36 4.52
N ALA A 629 -14.14 -10.26 3.92
CA ALA A 629 -13.37 -9.24 4.61
C ALA A 629 -14.11 -8.63 5.80
N SER A 630 -13.52 -8.76 7.00
CA SER A 630 -13.85 -7.90 8.12
C SER A 630 -13.61 -6.44 7.71
N ASN A 631 -14.48 -5.56 8.16
CA ASN A 631 -14.52 -4.20 7.67
C ASN A 631 -13.99 -3.20 8.70
N TYR A 632 -13.15 -3.65 9.64
CA TYR A 632 -12.65 -2.82 10.73
C TYR A 632 -11.12 -2.60 10.69
N GLY A 633 -10.33 -3.66 10.56
CA GLY A 633 -8.87 -3.62 10.47
C GLY A 633 -8.28 -3.82 9.07
N VAL A 634 -7.27 -4.67 8.98
CA VAL A 634 -6.60 -5.08 7.73
C VAL A 634 -6.84 -6.57 7.53
N ASN A 635 -7.27 -6.96 6.33
CA ASN A 635 -7.51 -8.36 6.00
C ASN A 635 -6.57 -8.76 4.89
N TYR A 636 -5.84 -9.85 5.09
CA TYR A 636 -4.91 -10.39 4.11
C TYR A 636 -5.49 -11.66 3.52
N PHE A 637 -5.52 -11.78 2.20
CA PHE A 637 -6.06 -12.91 1.48
C PHE A 637 -5.03 -13.46 0.51
N LYS A 638 -5.07 -14.77 0.29
CA LYS A 638 -4.42 -15.37 -0.86
C LYS A 638 -5.41 -15.44 -2.02
N VAL A 639 -4.97 -15.01 -3.20
CA VAL A 639 -5.79 -14.98 -4.41
C VAL A 639 -5.05 -15.71 -5.53
N ASP A 640 -5.68 -16.79 -6.04
CA ASP A 640 -5.16 -17.62 -7.13
C ASP A 640 -5.79 -17.27 -8.51
N GLN A 641 -6.57 -16.18 -8.57
CA GLN A 641 -7.28 -15.74 -9.78
C GLN A 641 -6.65 -14.45 -10.32
N SER A 642 -6.69 -14.26 -11.64
CA SER A 642 -6.19 -13.07 -12.33
C SER A 642 -7.08 -11.83 -12.17
N GLU A 643 -8.21 -11.96 -11.47
CA GLU A 643 -9.15 -10.89 -11.23
C GLU A 643 -9.88 -11.18 -9.91
N PHE A 644 -10.15 -10.14 -9.14
CA PHE A 644 -11.08 -10.25 -8.01
C PHE A 644 -11.93 -8.98 -7.90
N SER A 645 -13.16 -9.16 -7.43
CA SER A 645 -14.09 -8.05 -7.20
C SER A 645 -14.12 -7.72 -5.72
N ILE A 646 -14.00 -6.43 -5.42
CA ILE A 646 -14.14 -5.91 -4.07
C ILE A 646 -15.53 -5.32 -3.93
N TYR A 647 -16.24 -5.80 -2.93
CA TYR A 647 -17.57 -5.31 -2.58
C TYR A 647 -17.45 -4.48 -1.31
N PRO A 648 -17.53 -3.14 -1.38
CA PRO A 648 -17.63 -2.33 -0.18
C PRO A 648 -18.86 -2.78 0.62
N PRO A 649 -18.78 -2.85 1.97
CA PRO A 649 -19.95 -3.16 2.77
C PRO A 649 -21.08 -2.16 2.53
N GLU A 650 -22.31 -2.66 2.59
CA GLU A 650 -23.51 -1.86 2.36
C GLU A 650 -23.53 -0.62 3.27
N GLY A 651 -23.76 0.56 2.69
CA GLY A 651 -23.82 1.83 3.41
C GLY A 651 -22.47 2.45 3.80
N TYR A 652 -21.32 1.85 3.47
CA TYR A 652 -20.03 2.46 3.77
C TYR A 652 -19.69 3.64 2.84
N GLU A 653 -19.50 4.82 3.45
CA GLU A 653 -19.08 6.04 2.76
C GLU A 653 -17.63 6.41 3.12
N GLY A 654 -16.65 5.77 2.50
CA GLY A 654 -15.24 6.06 2.72
C GLY A 654 -14.33 5.58 1.59
N LYS A 655 -13.02 5.66 1.81
CA LYS A 655 -12.00 5.10 0.91
C LYS A 655 -11.65 3.68 1.35
N ILE A 656 -11.34 2.82 0.39
CA ILE A 656 -10.80 1.49 0.64
C ILE A 656 -9.43 1.43 -0.02
N GLY A 657 -8.45 0.95 0.74
CA GLY A 657 -7.11 0.68 0.27
C GLY A 657 -6.97 -0.80 -0.04
N VAL A 658 -6.32 -1.08 -1.16
CA VAL A 658 -5.95 -2.42 -1.62
C VAL A 658 -4.46 -2.43 -1.81
N VAL A 659 -3.81 -3.39 -1.19
CA VAL A 659 -2.43 -3.74 -1.52
C VAL A 659 -2.46 -5.05 -2.27
N ILE A 660 -1.74 -5.11 -3.39
CA ILE A 660 -1.49 -6.34 -4.14
C ILE A 660 -0.01 -6.62 -4.04
N ILE A 661 0.34 -7.82 -3.60
CA ILE A 661 1.71 -8.28 -3.44
C ILE A 661 1.87 -9.55 -4.26
N LYS A 662 2.81 -9.53 -5.20
CA LYS A 662 3.20 -10.68 -6.00
C LYS A 662 4.28 -11.46 -5.29
N HIS A 663 4.00 -12.74 -5.04
CA HIS A 663 4.85 -13.64 -4.27
C HIS A 663 5.12 -14.93 -5.07
N GLN A 664 6.33 -15.49 -4.94
CA GLN A 664 6.67 -16.80 -5.50
C GLN A 664 6.25 -17.89 -4.50
N LYS A 665 5.63 -18.96 -4.97
CA LYS A 665 5.08 -20.05 -4.15
C LYS A 665 6.12 -20.91 -3.46
#